data_AF-A0A940TXJ0-F1
#
_entry.id   AF-A0A940TXJ0-F1
#
_cell.length_a   1.000
_cell.length_b   1.000
_cell.length_c   1.000
_cell.angle_alpha   90.00
_cell.angle_beta   90.00
_cell.angle_gamma   90.00
#
_symmetry.space_group_name_H-M   'P 1'
#
loop_
_entity.id
_entity.type
_entity.pdbx_description
1 polymer ?
#
loop_
_entity_poly.entity_id
_entity_poly.type
_entity_poly.pdbx_seq_one_letter_code
_entity_poly.pdbx_strand_id
1 'polypeptide(L)'
;MQTKIKPGSIEPSSRSSELQGLRSLFPGQLLTHPVDMLTYEMDAAIDRGVPEGVLFPESAEDVVKAVRWAARAGVPLVARGAGTGLSGGAVAEHGGLIIEFSRLNHIQEFDPKGRAVCIEPGLVNLKLDEFVKKAGLYFPPDPASGRAATLGGNLAENAGGPHCFKYGVMTNYVTGLQVVLADGRIVRFGGAAYDYPEYDFSGVLTGSEGTLGIIVQAWLRLLRNPPGVKTLMAAFESVEDAGQAVSAIIANGLVPATMEFMDRKMMRIIEDYAHAGLPVEAEAALIIEVDGYPDSLQPQMAEILGILQEQDAFGIRVAQTAEERDRIWYGRKSAAGAMARLSPAYYLLDGTVPRSLLAEALTEVNRICNDLELRVAYVFHAGDGNLHPFILIENPNDPELMQRIFQAGERIMHICVERQGSITGEHGVGIEKRRFMPLMYNQNELNAMLDVKAVFDPAGLLNPGKIFPQAAVSAEPNADFKSETLLTRLPTNTEFIPASNSEVVEIFRAANRKGATIRLRGGGTKSAWLPPANWIVSSGRLNCICAYAPQDLYVTTQAGMSLAELQAELIPNGMWVPLVSPWEKSTIGGMLSTNFNAPLRMRYGGLRDLVLAVTAVLPDGRLVKMGRPVVKNVAGYDLSKLFIGAHGTLGFVTEATLKVVPLPRCRKSLLIPLDDLRGGIEIGQRLVADCLVASGLLLISNSQYPQCQELETIAGIAPYYLLYTAEGLPEDVDTELAQVRKHLQKFRQSACVDFESISASELWTGWMRSVHEDSTVVRLGLPPKD
;
A
#
# COMPACT_ATOMS: atom_id res chain seq x y z
N MET A 1 24.41 -26.79 -11.36
CA MET A 1 24.44 -27.83 -12.43
C MET A 1 23.04 -27.88 -13.03
N GLN A 2 22.90 -27.53 -14.30
CA GLN A 2 21.63 -27.19 -14.97
C GLN A 2 20.78 -28.42 -15.31
N THR A 3 19.55 -28.49 -14.80
CA THR A 3 18.47 -29.29 -15.41
C THR A 3 17.51 -28.32 -16.11
N LYS A 4 17.68 -28.20 -17.42
CA LYS A 4 16.72 -27.52 -18.31
C LYS A 4 15.40 -28.30 -18.27
N ILE A 5 14.40 -27.78 -17.57
CA ILE A 5 13.02 -28.16 -17.83
C ILE A 5 12.68 -27.52 -19.19
N LYS A 6 12.56 -28.35 -20.23
CA LYS A 6 12.04 -27.91 -21.52
C LYS A 6 10.57 -27.53 -21.34
N PRO A 7 10.14 -26.28 -21.64
CA PRO A 7 8.73 -26.04 -21.91
C PRO A 7 8.33 -26.92 -23.10
N GLY A 8 7.12 -27.50 -23.05
CA GLY A 8 6.61 -28.38 -24.11
C GLY A 8 6.82 -27.74 -25.47
N SER A 9 7.73 -28.31 -26.27
CA SER A 9 8.03 -27.79 -27.59
C SER A 9 6.89 -28.18 -28.52
N ILE A 10 5.96 -27.26 -28.72
CA ILE A 10 5.05 -27.29 -29.87
C ILE A 10 5.93 -27.22 -31.14
N GLU A 11 5.71 -28.14 -32.08
CA GLU A 11 6.48 -28.15 -33.33
C GLU A 11 6.38 -26.78 -34.06
N PRO A 12 7.46 -26.29 -34.71
CA PRO A 12 7.46 -24.97 -35.36
C PRO A 12 6.32 -24.76 -36.38
N SER A 13 5.88 -25.84 -37.04
CA SER A 13 4.77 -25.84 -38.00
C SER A 13 3.41 -25.59 -37.33
N SER A 14 3.12 -26.24 -36.19
CA SER A 14 1.85 -26.05 -35.46
C SER A 14 1.78 -24.71 -34.74
N ARG A 15 2.92 -24.16 -34.30
CA ARG A 15 2.99 -22.80 -33.73
C ARG A 15 2.67 -21.72 -34.76
N SER A 16 3.08 -21.91 -36.02
CA SER A 16 2.75 -20.98 -37.12
C SER A 16 1.26 -20.98 -37.49
N SER A 17 0.59 -22.14 -37.42
CA SER A 17 -0.87 -22.24 -37.64
C SER A 17 -1.68 -21.64 -36.48
N GLU A 18 -1.21 -21.79 -35.24
CA GLU A 18 -1.83 -21.15 -34.07
C GLU A 18 -1.75 -19.61 -34.14
N LEU A 19 -0.61 -19.06 -34.55
CA LEU A 19 -0.46 -17.61 -34.76
C LEU A 19 -1.31 -17.07 -35.92
N GLN A 20 -1.55 -17.87 -36.98
CA GLN A 20 -2.52 -17.51 -38.02
C GLN A 20 -3.97 -17.55 -37.51
N GLY A 21 -4.31 -18.52 -36.66
CA GLY A 21 -5.58 -18.57 -35.95
C GLY A 21 -5.79 -17.33 -35.07
N LEU A 22 -4.74 -16.89 -34.38
CA LEU A 22 -4.77 -15.69 -33.53
C LEU A 22 -5.03 -14.41 -34.34
N ARG A 23 -4.41 -14.24 -35.51
CA ARG A 23 -4.70 -13.11 -36.42
C ARG A 23 -6.16 -13.05 -36.86
N SER A 24 -6.79 -14.22 -37.06
CA SER A 24 -8.21 -14.30 -37.43
C SER A 24 -9.14 -13.95 -36.27
N LEU A 25 -8.74 -14.22 -35.03
CA LEU A 25 -9.48 -13.85 -33.83
C LEU A 25 -9.40 -12.34 -33.53
N PHE A 26 -8.32 -11.68 -33.93
CA PHE A 26 -8.00 -10.30 -33.57
C PHE A 26 -7.60 -9.44 -34.79
N PRO A 27 -8.52 -9.21 -35.74
CA PRO A 27 -8.21 -8.43 -36.94
C PRO A 27 -7.87 -6.98 -36.59
N GLY A 28 -6.66 -6.51 -36.96
CA GLY A 28 -6.22 -5.13 -36.72
C GLY A 28 -5.74 -4.80 -35.29
N GLN A 29 -5.69 -5.82 -34.43
CA GLN A 29 -5.30 -5.68 -33.02
C GLN A 29 -4.00 -6.44 -32.68
N LEU A 30 -3.38 -7.15 -33.64
CA LEU A 30 -2.23 -8.01 -33.38
C LEU A 30 -0.99 -7.62 -34.20
N LEU A 31 0.13 -7.39 -33.50
CA LEU A 31 1.46 -7.28 -34.11
C LEU A 31 2.20 -8.61 -33.98
N THR A 32 2.83 -9.04 -35.07
CA THR A 32 3.61 -10.29 -35.15
C THR A 32 4.81 -10.17 -36.10
N HIS A 33 5.06 -8.98 -36.66
CA HIS A 33 6.23 -8.78 -37.53
C HIS A 33 7.48 -8.64 -36.64
N PRO A 34 8.59 -9.34 -36.93
CA PRO A 34 9.76 -9.36 -36.04
C PRO A 34 10.34 -7.99 -35.70
N VAL A 35 10.31 -7.04 -36.64
CA VAL A 35 10.79 -5.66 -36.42
C VAL A 35 9.92 -4.93 -35.39
N ASP A 36 8.60 -5.11 -35.44
CA ASP A 36 7.69 -4.49 -34.47
C ASP A 36 7.89 -5.07 -33.07
N MET A 37 8.27 -6.35 -32.96
CA MET A 37 8.52 -7.00 -31.67
C MET A 37 9.74 -6.46 -30.94
N LEU A 38 10.69 -5.82 -31.64
CA LEU A 38 11.88 -5.22 -31.02
C LEU A 38 11.51 -4.12 -30.00
N THR A 39 10.40 -3.39 -30.19
CA THR A 39 9.97 -2.34 -29.23
C THR A 39 9.35 -2.91 -27.95
N TYR A 40 9.20 -4.24 -27.87
CA TYR A 40 8.60 -4.95 -26.75
C TYR A 40 9.57 -5.96 -26.10
N GLU A 41 10.86 -5.95 -26.50
CA GLU A 41 11.86 -6.89 -25.98
C GLU A 41 12.23 -6.64 -24.51
N MET A 42 12.07 -5.41 -24.03
CA MET A 42 12.44 -4.96 -22.69
C MET A 42 11.38 -4.03 -22.10
N ASP A 43 11.37 -3.85 -20.79
CA ASP A 43 10.82 -2.66 -20.13
C ASP A 43 11.95 -1.65 -19.88
N ALA A 44 11.90 -0.84 -18.82
CA ALA A 44 12.97 0.11 -18.50
C ALA A 44 14.13 -0.55 -17.72
N ALA A 45 14.08 -1.86 -17.45
CA ALA A 45 15.18 -2.63 -16.89
C ALA A 45 16.17 -3.10 -17.97
N ILE A 46 17.11 -3.97 -17.59
CA ILE A 46 18.14 -4.52 -18.48
C ILE A 46 17.76 -5.89 -19.08
N ASP A 47 16.76 -6.56 -18.52
CA ASP A 47 16.31 -7.89 -18.94
C ASP A 47 15.63 -7.84 -20.32
N ARG A 48 15.79 -8.91 -21.09
CA ARG A 48 15.26 -9.02 -22.45
C ARG A 48 14.50 -10.33 -22.68
N GLY A 49 13.45 -10.27 -23.48
CA GLY A 49 12.65 -11.42 -23.90
C GLY A 49 11.78 -11.06 -25.10
N VAL A 50 11.88 -11.84 -26.19
CA VAL A 50 11.17 -11.54 -27.43
C VAL A 50 9.81 -12.25 -27.43
N PRO A 51 8.69 -11.50 -27.53
CA PRO A 51 7.36 -12.09 -27.64
C PRO A 51 7.12 -12.69 -29.04
N GLU A 52 6.15 -13.60 -29.13
CA GLU A 52 5.64 -14.13 -30.40
C GLU A 52 4.59 -13.23 -31.06
N GLY A 53 3.97 -12.37 -30.26
CA GLY A 53 3.04 -11.36 -30.73
C GLY A 53 2.68 -10.36 -29.64
N VAL A 54 2.07 -9.26 -30.04
CA VAL A 54 1.54 -8.22 -29.15
C VAL A 54 0.09 -7.94 -29.56
N LEU A 55 -0.85 -8.20 -28.65
CA LEU A 55 -2.27 -7.93 -28.79
C LEU A 55 -2.63 -6.60 -28.11
N PHE A 56 -3.40 -5.77 -28.80
CA PHE A 56 -3.97 -4.52 -28.30
C PHE A 56 -5.48 -4.70 -28.12
N PRO A 57 -5.94 -5.19 -26.95
CA PRO A 57 -7.37 -5.40 -26.70
C PRO A 57 -8.13 -4.07 -26.73
N GLU A 58 -9.36 -4.11 -27.22
CA GLU A 58 -10.28 -2.96 -27.21
C GLU A 58 -11.45 -3.16 -26.23
N SER A 59 -11.54 -4.34 -25.61
CA SER A 59 -12.52 -4.65 -24.56
C SER A 59 -12.01 -5.76 -23.61
N ALA A 60 -12.70 -5.94 -22.47
CA ALA A 60 -12.44 -7.06 -21.56
C ALA A 60 -12.69 -8.42 -22.24
N GLU A 61 -13.65 -8.50 -23.15
CA GLU A 61 -13.95 -9.70 -23.94
C GLU A 61 -12.78 -10.10 -24.85
N ASP A 62 -12.03 -9.14 -25.40
CA ASP A 62 -10.82 -9.45 -26.18
C ASP A 62 -9.75 -10.09 -25.30
N VAL A 63 -9.58 -9.61 -24.06
CA VAL A 63 -8.70 -10.24 -23.07
C VAL A 63 -9.17 -11.66 -22.73
N VAL A 64 -10.48 -11.88 -22.55
CA VAL A 64 -11.05 -13.23 -22.33
C VAL A 64 -10.76 -14.16 -23.50
N LYS A 65 -10.94 -13.69 -24.74
CA LYS A 65 -10.62 -14.48 -25.95
C LYS A 65 -9.13 -14.85 -25.97
N ALA A 66 -8.25 -13.91 -25.62
CA ALA A 66 -6.80 -14.11 -25.61
C ALA A 66 -6.39 -15.14 -24.54
N VAL A 67 -6.92 -15.01 -23.33
CA VAL A 67 -6.69 -15.97 -22.22
C VAL A 67 -7.17 -17.37 -22.58
N ARG A 68 -8.39 -17.50 -23.14
CA ARG A 68 -8.90 -18.82 -23.55
C ARG A 68 -8.11 -19.42 -24.70
N TRP A 69 -7.64 -18.61 -25.65
CA TRP A 69 -6.76 -19.09 -26.72
C TRP A 69 -5.42 -19.57 -26.14
N ALA A 70 -4.79 -18.76 -25.30
CA ALA A 70 -3.52 -19.06 -24.65
C ALA A 70 -3.58 -20.35 -23.81
N ALA A 71 -4.66 -20.52 -23.04
CA ALA A 71 -4.91 -21.73 -22.26
C ALA A 71 -5.03 -22.99 -23.14
N ARG A 72 -5.72 -22.91 -24.29
CA ARG A 72 -5.80 -24.03 -25.24
C ARG A 72 -4.48 -24.31 -25.95
N ALA A 73 -3.74 -23.26 -26.30
CA ALA A 73 -2.50 -23.35 -27.04
C ALA A 73 -1.28 -23.61 -26.14
N GLY A 74 -1.41 -23.55 -24.82
CA GLY A 74 -0.29 -23.65 -23.88
C GLY A 74 0.71 -22.49 -24.01
N VAL A 75 0.23 -21.30 -24.40
CA VAL A 75 1.06 -20.13 -24.68
C VAL A 75 1.06 -19.18 -23.47
N PRO A 76 2.23 -18.72 -22.99
CA PRO A 76 2.31 -17.71 -21.93
C PRO A 76 1.66 -16.38 -22.31
N LEU A 77 1.12 -15.69 -21.31
CA LEU A 77 0.61 -14.33 -21.43
C LEU A 77 1.37 -13.38 -20.52
N VAL A 78 1.69 -12.20 -21.05
CA VAL A 78 2.27 -11.10 -20.28
C VAL A 78 1.39 -9.87 -20.45
N ALA A 79 0.79 -9.39 -19.35
CA ALA A 79 0.09 -8.12 -19.36
C ALA A 79 1.10 -6.97 -19.34
N ARG A 80 0.91 -5.96 -20.19
CA ARG A 80 1.83 -4.83 -20.33
C ARG A 80 1.08 -3.52 -20.46
N GLY A 81 1.48 -2.54 -19.64
CA GLY A 81 1.12 -1.14 -19.82
C GLY A 81 2.11 -0.43 -20.76
N ALA A 82 2.54 0.77 -20.39
CA ALA A 82 3.55 1.51 -21.16
C ALA A 82 4.97 0.91 -21.17
N GLY A 83 5.25 -0.13 -20.37
CA GLY A 83 6.59 -0.74 -20.29
C GLY A 83 7.63 0.09 -19.53
N THR A 84 7.20 0.92 -18.58
CA THR A 84 8.07 1.79 -17.76
C THR A 84 8.60 1.11 -16.49
N GLY A 85 8.33 -0.17 -16.28
CA GLY A 85 8.76 -0.93 -15.09
C GLY A 85 10.27 -1.17 -15.08
N LEU A 86 10.84 -1.35 -13.89
CA LEU A 86 12.29 -1.47 -13.65
C LEU A 86 12.69 -2.84 -13.08
N SER A 87 11.77 -3.81 -13.08
CA SER A 87 11.95 -5.14 -12.51
C SER A 87 12.03 -6.25 -13.56
N GLY A 88 11.79 -5.96 -14.85
CA GLY A 88 11.59 -6.98 -15.87
C GLY A 88 10.19 -7.61 -15.84
N GLY A 89 9.25 -7.07 -15.05
CA GLY A 89 7.89 -7.59 -14.88
C GLY A 89 7.10 -7.65 -16.19
N ALA A 90 7.35 -6.72 -17.13
CA ALA A 90 6.67 -6.64 -18.42
C ALA A 90 7.45 -7.30 -19.59
N VAL A 91 8.48 -8.09 -19.28
CA VAL A 91 9.34 -8.77 -20.26
C VAL A 91 8.83 -10.19 -20.54
N ALA A 92 8.76 -10.57 -21.82
CA ALA A 92 8.37 -11.91 -22.26
C ALA A 92 9.53 -12.93 -22.15
N GLU A 93 10.04 -13.18 -20.93
CA GLU A 93 11.17 -14.09 -20.66
C GLU A 93 10.97 -15.49 -21.28
N HIS A 94 9.73 -16.00 -21.27
CA HIS A 94 9.37 -17.31 -21.80
C HIS A 94 8.67 -17.23 -23.18
N GLY A 95 8.79 -16.10 -23.88
CA GLY A 95 8.05 -15.82 -25.12
C GLY A 95 6.56 -15.61 -24.88
N GLY A 96 5.72 -16.06 -25.81
CA GLY A 96 4.27 -15.96 -25.72
C GLY A 96 3.69 -14.64 -26.24
N LEU A 97 2.46 -14.34 -25.82
CA LEU A 97 1.70 -13.18 -26.28
C LEU A 97 1.71 -12.09 -25.20
N ILE A 98 2.14 -10.88 -25.58
CA ILE A 98 1.96 -9.68 -24.75
C ILE A 98 0.55 -9.14 -25.00
N ILE A 99 -0.16 -8.77 -23.94
CA ILE A 99 -1.43 -8.03 -23.99
C ILE A 99 -1.13 -6.59 -23.55
N GLU A 100 -1.15 -5.67 -24.50
CA GLU A 100 -0.75 -4.27 -24.33
C GLU A 100 -1.97 -3.34 -24.24
N PHE A 101 -2.13 -2.65 -23.12
CA PHE A 101 -3.38 -1.98 -22.75
C PHE A 101 -3.58 -0.57 -23.30
N SER A 102 -2.73 -0.05 -24.20
CA SER A 102 -2.83 1.35 -24.67
C SER A 102 -4.17 1.73 -25.29
N ARG A 103 -4.97 0.76 -25.78
CA ARG A 103 -6.33 0.98 -26.34
C ARG A 103 -7.47 0.92 -25.31
N LEU A 104 -7.22 0.39 -24.11
CA LEU A 104 -8.17 0.36 -22.99
C LEU A 104 -7.78 1.43 -21.95
N ASN A 105 -8.05 2.70 -22.25
CA ASN A 105 -7.48 3.83 -21.51
C ASN A 105 -8.51 4.90 -21.05
N HIS A 106 -9.77 4.53 -20.89
CA HIS A 106 -10.86 5.46 -20.55
C HIS A 106 -11.16 5.49 -19.04
N ILE A 107 -11.69 6.64 -18.60
CA ILE A 107 -12.41 6.76 -17.32
C ILE A 107 -13.83 6.28 -17.58
N GLN A 108 -14.26 5.25 -16.86
CA GLN A 108 -15.57 4.61 -17.01
C GLN A 108 -16.64 5.33 -16.19
N GLU A 109 -16.31 5.65 -14.93
CA GLU A 109 -17.22 6.30 -13.98
C GLU A 109 -16.44 7.32 -13.16
N PHE A 110 -17.07 8.45 -12.82
CA PHE A 110 -16.48 9.45 -11.92
C PHE A 110 -17.55 10.00 -10.97
N ASP A 111 -17.40 9.72 -9.68
CA ASP A 111 -18.23 10.24 -8.61
C ASP A 111 -17.44 11.20 -7.73
N PRO A 112 -17.49 12.52 -8.00
CA PRO A 112 -16.79 13.50 -7.18
C PRO A 112 -17.37 13.62 -5.76
N LYS A 113 -18.64 13.24 -5.53
CA LYS A 113 -19.27 13.34 -4.21
C LYS A 113 -18.83 12.18 -3.32
N GLY A 114 -18.85 10.96 -3.84
CA GLY A 114 -18.32 9.76 -3.18
C GLY A 114 -16.80 9.66 -3.20
N ARG A 115 -16.12 10.58 -3.90
CA ARG A 115 -14.66 10.59 -4.11
C ARG A 115 -14.18 9.26 -4.70
N ALA A 116 -14.81 8.81 -5.76
CA ALA A 116 -14.51 7.54 -6.41
C ALA A 116 -14.41 7.69 -7.93
N VAL A 117 -13.62 6.83 -8.55
CA VAL A 117 -13.46 6.74 -10.00
C VAL A 117 -13.31 5.28 -10.41
N CYS A 118 -13.89 4.90 -11.55
CA CYS A 118 -13.64 3.62 -12.22
C CYS A 118 -12.86 3.87 -13.51
N ILE A 119 -11.78 3.13 -13.75
CA ILE A 119 -10.84 3.35 -14.85
C ILE A 119 -10.49 2.05 -15.58
N GLU A 120 -10.05 2.17 -16.82
CA GLU A 120 -9.37 1.12 -17.58
C GLU A 120 -7.84 1.15 -17.36
N PRO A 121 -7.15 0.00 -17.43
CA PRO A 121 -5.74 -0.14 -17.05
C PRO A 121 -4.75 0.64 -17.92
N GLY A 122 -5.10 0.98 -19.16
CA GLY A 122 -4.25 1.76 -20.06
C GLY A 122 -4.27 3.27 -19.81
N LEU A 123 -5.09 3.76 -18.88
CA LEU A 123 -5.14 5.19 -18.55
C LEU A 123 -3.82 5.61 -17.88
N VAL A 124 -3.21 6.69 -18.38
CA VAL A 124 -1.96 7.25 -17.82
C VAL A 124 -2.22 7.84 -16.44
N ASN A 125 -1.35 7.55 -15.48
CA ASN A 125 -1.47 7.98 -14.09
C ASN A 125 -1.69 9.50 -13.94
N LEU A 126 -0.81 10.31 -14.52
CA LEU A 126 -0.91 11.77 -14.41
C LEU A 126 -2.19 12.32 -15.03
N LYS A 127 -2.71 11.69 -16.10
CA LYS A 127 -3.97 12.13 -16.73
C LYS A 127 -5.16 11.95 -15.78
N LEU A 128 -5.17 10.91 -14.96
CA LEU A 128 -6.20 10.73 -13.95
C LEU A 128 -6.12 11.85 -12.90
N ASP A 129 -4.93 12.10 -12.37
CA ASP A 129 -4.73 13.13 -11.34
C ASP A 129 -5.13 14.54 -11.84
N GLU A 130 -4.67 14.93 -13.03
CA GLU A 130 -5.05 16.20 -13.67
C GLU A 130 -6.56 16.29 -13.95
N PHE A 131 -7.21 15.17 -14.27
CA PHE A 131 -8.66 15.14 -14.48
C PHE A 131 -9.42 15.37 -13.17
N VAL A 132 -9.10 14.64 -12.10
CA VAL A 132 -9.83 14.72 -10.83
C VAL A 132 -9.56 16.03 -10.08
N LYS A 133 -8.39 16.65 -10.27
CA LYS A 133 -8.06 17.99 -9.73
C LYS A 133 -9.01 19.09 -10.19
N LYS A 134 -9.61 18.95 -11.37
CA LYS A 134 -10.64 19.89 -11.87
C LYS A 134 -11.90 19.90 -10.99
N ALA A 135 -12.14 18.82 -10.25
CA ALA A 135 -13.22 18.71 -9.27
C ALA A 135 -12.76 18.99 -7.83
N GLY A 136 -11.52 19.47 -7.61
CA GLY A 136 -10.94 19.66 -6.28
C GLY A 136 -10.50 18.37 -5.59
N LEU A 137 -10.36 17.28 -6.33
CA LEU A 137 -9.91 15.99 -5.83
C LEU A 137 -8.46 15.68 -6.24
N TYR A 138 -7.87 14.67 -5.62
CA TYR A 138 -6.47 14.30 -5.77
C TYR A 138 -6.33 12.78 -5.82
N PHE A 139 -5.51 12.28 -6.74
CA PHE A 139 -5.09 10.87 -6.78
C PHE A 139 -3.64 10.75 -6.30
N PRO A 140 -3.39 10.26 -5.07
CA PRO A 140 -2.07 10.39 -4.44
C PRO A 140 -0.90 9.58 -5.00
N PRO A 141 -1.07 8.34 -5.50
CA PRO A 141 0.05 7.57 -6.05
C PRO A 141 0.71 8.26 -7.25
N ASP A 142 1.94 8.73 -7.06
CA ASP A 142 2.65 9.62 -7.98
C ASP A 142 4.05 9.10 -8.41
N PRO A 143 4.13 7.92 -9.05
CA PRO A 143 5.41 7.35 -9.45
C PRO A 143 6.19 8.33 -10.34
N ALA A 144 7.52 8.31 -10.26
CA ALA A 144 8.37 9.22 -11.05
C ALA A 144 8.10 9.13 -12.57
N SER A 145 7.66 7.95 -13.04
CA SER A 145 7.25 7.67 -14.42
C SER A 145 5.79 8.04 -14.74
N GLY A 146 5.03 8.67 -13.83
CA GLY A 146 3.58 8.90 -13.95
C GLY A 146 3.11 9.69 -15.18
N ARG A 147 4.02 10.38 -15.88
CA ARG A 147 3.76 11.01 -17.19
C ARG A 147 3.54 9.99 -18.32
N ALA A 148 4.05 8.77 -18.17
CA ALA A 148 3.99 7.69 -19.15
C ALA A 148 3.38 6.40 -18.57
N ALA A 149 3.63 6.10 -17.30
CA ALA A 149 3.12 4.92 -16.63
C ALA A 149 1.58 4.87 -16.64
N THR A 150 1.04 3.69 -16.94
CA THR A 150 -0.39 3.44 -16.96
C THR A 150 -0.85 2.86 -15.62
N LEU A 151 -2.11 3.11 -15.25
CA LEU A 151 -2.68 2.68 -13.98
C LEU A 151 -2.68 1.16 -13.81
N GLY A 152 -2.85 0.38 -14.88
CA GLY A 152 -2.73 -1.07 -14.85
C GLY A 152 -1.33 -1.55 -14.45
N GLY A 153 -0.28 -0.85 -14.90
CA GLY A 153 1.09 -1.12 -14.46
C GLY A 153 1.29 -0.70 -13.01
N ASN A 154 0.75 0.46 -12.61
CA ASN A 154 0.81 0.88 -11.21
C ASN A 154 0.10 -0.10 -10.27
N LEU A 155 -1.05 -0.65 -10.67
CA LEU A 155 -1.75 -1.69 -9.93
C LEU A 155 -0.92 -2.98 -9.86
N ALA A 156 -0.36 -3.42 -10.98
CA ALA A 156 0.42 -4.65 -11.05
C ALA A 156 1.69 -4.61 -10.20
N GLU A 157 2.34 -3.45 -10.09
CA GLU A 157 3.57 -3.25 -9.29
C GLU A 157 3.30 -2.72 -7.87
N ASN A 158 2.04 -2.46 -7.52
CA ASN A 158 1.65 -1.73 -6.30
C ASN A 158 2.45 -0.41 -6.13
N ALA A 159 2.51 0.36 -7.21
CA ALA A 159 3.46 1.48 -7.34
C ALA A 159 3.34 2.51 -6.20
N GLY A 160 4.50 3.08 -5.88
CA GLY A 160 4.63 4.19 -4.95
C GLY A 160 5.00 5.50 -5.64
N GLY A 161 5.64 6.38 -4.89
CA GLY A 161 6.11 7.70 -5.28
C GLY A 161 6.53 8.54 -4.06
N PRO A 162 6.96 9.79 -4.26
CA PRO A 162 7.35 10.71 -3.18
C PRO A 162 6.27 10.92 -2.11
N HIS A 163 4.99 10.96 -2.49
CA HIS A 163 3.89 11.25 -1.58
C HIS A 163 3.45 10.05 -0.73
N CYS A 164 4.00 8.86 -0.98
CA CYS A 164 3.64 7.65 -0.25
C CYS A 164 3.95 7.72 1.25
N PHE A 165 4.89 8.56 1.66
CA PHE A 165 5.18 8.74 3.08
C PHE A 165 3.93 9.14 3.88
N LYS A 166 3.21 10.18 3.42
CA LYS A 166 1.95 10.61 4.03
C LYS A 166 0.76 9.77 3.57
N TYR A 167 0.70 9.44 2.28
CA TYR A 167 -0.51 8.97 1.61
C TYR A 167 -0.55 7.45 1.32
N GLY A 168 0.54 6.71 1.49
CA GLY A 168 0.61 5.29 1.15
C GLY A 168 0.72 5.01 -0.36
N VAL A 169 0.71 3.73 -0.73
CA VAL A 169 0.93 3.22 -2.10
C VAL A 169 -0.39 2.85 -2.80
N MET A 170 -0.33 2.37 -4.05
CA MET A 170 -1.52 2.03 -4.86
C MET A 170 -2.57 1.21 -4.12
N THR A 171 -2.20 0.15 -3.39
CA THR A 171 -3.15 -0.73 -2.66
C THR A 171 -4.03 0.03 -1.67
N ASN A 172 -3.55 1.15 -1.12
CA ASN A 172 -4.36 1.99 -0.24
C ASN A 172 -5.53 2.64 -0.98
N TYR A 173 -5.45 2.79 -2.30
CA TYR A 173 -6.46 3.48 -3.11
C TYR A 173 -7.40 2.55 -3.87
N VAL A 174 -7.10 1.26 -3.96
CA VAL A 174 -7.92 0.28 -4.68
C VAL A 174 -9.14 -0.16 -3.86
N THR A 175 -10.35 0.16 -4.30
CA THR A 175 -11.59 -0.28 -3.64
C THR A 175 -12.26 -1.46 -4.35
N GLY A 176 -11.88 -1.73 -5.59
CA GLY A 176 -12.29 -2.91 -6.32
C GLY A 176 -11.53 -3.11 -7.62
N LEU A 177 -11.55 -4.32 -8.16
CA LEU A 177 -10.94 -4.71 -9.43
C LEU A 177 -11.88 -5.61 -10.22
N GLN A 178 -11.89 -5.44 -11.54
CA GLN A 178 -12.40 -6.44 -12.47
C GLN A 178 -11.22 -7.13 -13.15
N VAL A 179 -11.18 -8.46 -13.10
CA VAL A 179 -10.03 -9.27 -13.50
C VAL A 179 -10.47 -10.44 -14.38
N VAL A 180 -9.70 -10.70 -15.43
CA VAL A 180 -9.78 -11.94 -16.22
C VAL A 180 -8.82 -12.96 -15.61
N LEU A 181 -9.38 -14.07 -15.09
CA LEU A 181 -8.63 -15.19 -14.52
C LEU A 181 -8.02 -16.07 -15.60
N ALA A 182 -7.07 -16.95 -15.25
CA ALA A 182 -6.37 -17.84 -16.19
C ALA A 182 -7.29 -18.79 -17.00
N ASP A 183 -8.50 -19.05 -16.51
CA ASP A 183 -9.53 -19.84 -17.21
C ASP A 183 -10.47 -19.00 -18.10
N GLY A 184 -10.26 -17.69 -18.15
CA GLY A 184 -11.05 -16.72 -18.91
C GLY A 184 -12.39 -16.35 -18.26
N ARG A 185 -12.62 -16.65 -16.97
CA ARG A 185 -13.71 -16.03 -16.21
C ARG A 185 -13.37 -14.56 -15.93
N ILE A 186 -14.38 -13.70 -16.03
CA ILE A 186 -14.33 -12.34 -15.50
C ILE A 186 -14.90 -12.37 -14.09
N VAL A 187 -14.14 -11.84 -13.13
CA VAL A 187 -14.57 -11.68 -11.74
C VAL A 187 -14.43 -10.22 -11.32
N ARG A 188 -15.36 -9.75 -10.50
CA ARG A 188 -15.30 -8.45 -9.84
C ARG A 188 -15.12 -8.68 -8.35
N PHE A 189 -14.08 -8.08 -7.79
CA PHE A 189 -13.84 -7.99 -6.35
C PHE A 189 -14.02 -6.53 -5.94
N GLY A 190 -14.73 -6.28 -4.85
CA GLY A 190 -15.04 -4.94 -4.36
C GLY A 190 -15.86 -4.08 -5.33
N GLY A 191 -15.66 -2.77 -5.22
CA GLY A 191 -16.41 -1.77 -6.00
C GLY A 191 -16.12 -0.35 -5.53
N ALA A 192 -17.07 0.56 -5.72
CA ALA A 192 -16.94 1.94 -5.27
C ALA A 192 -16.98 2.09 -3.74
N ALA A 193 -17.67 1.16 -3.05
CA ALA A 193 -17.83 1.19 -1.61
C ALA A 193 -16.65 0.57 -0.85
N TYR A 194 -16.59 0.85 0.46
CA TYR A 194 -15.66 0.18 1.36
C TYR A 194 -16.28 -1.08 2.00
N ASP A 195 -15.41 -2.00 2.41
CA ASP A 195 -15.73 -3.20 3.20
C ASP A 195 -16.83 -4.08 2.58
N TYR A 196 -16.62 -4.51 1.33
CA TYR A 196 -17.39 -5.61 0.76
C TYR A 196 -17.18 -6.89 1.60
N PRO A 197 -18.23 -7.71 1.83
CA PRO A 197 -18.16 -8.88 2.72
C PRO A 197 -17.49 -10.09 2.03
N GLU A 198 -16.24 -9.92 1.63
CA GLU A 198 -15.41 -10.93 0.96
C GLU A 198 -13.96 -10.87 1.47
N TYR A 199 -13.12 -11.83 1.06
CA TYR A 199 -11.67 -11.72 1.26
C TYR A 199 -11.13 -10.54 0.43
N ASP A 200 -10.08 -9.88 0.92
CA ASP A 200 -9.46 -8.76 0.21
C ASP A 200 -8.60 -9.24 -0.99
N PHE A 201 -9.27 -9.78 -2.01
CA PHE A 201 -8.66 -10.17 -3.28
C PHE A 201 -8.12 -8.96 -4.04
N SER A 202 -8.72 -7.79 -3.86
CA SER A 202 -8.23 -6.54 -4.46
C SER A 202 -6.82 -6.21 -3.97
N GLY A 203 -6.56 -6.38 -2.66
CA GLY A 203 -5.24 -6.23 -2.07
C GLY A 203 -4.21 -7.23 -2.63
N VAL A 204 -4.57 -8.51 -2.77
CA VAL A 204 -3.65 -9.55 -3.29
C VAL A 204 -3.34 -9.41 -4.77
N LEU A 205 -4.31 -8.99 -5.57
CA LEU A 205 -4.13 -8.78 -7.01
C LEU A 205 -3.29 -7.52 -7.30
N THR A 206 -3.33 -6.53 -6.41
CA THR A 206 -2.45 -5.36 -6.46
C THR A 206 -1.04 -5.77 -6.05
N GLY A 207 -0.03 -5.51 -6.88
CA GLY A 207 1.33 -6.00 -6.65
C GLY A 207 1.58 -7.43 -7.13
N SER A 208 0.60 -8.07 -7.80
CA SER A 208 0.76 -9.44 -8.31
C SER A 208 1.56 -9.55 -9.61
N GLU A 209 1.99 -8.43 -10.19
CA GLU A 209 2.74 -8.36 -11.44
C GLU A 209 2.07 -9.14 -12.60
N GLY A 210 0.74 -9.19 -12.63
CA GLY A 210 -0.02 -9.90 -13.65
C GLY A 210 0.07 -11.43 -13.58
N THR A 211 0.64 -11.99 -12.50
CA THR A 211 0.79 -13.43 -12.31
C THR A 211 -0.48 -14.11 -11.79
N LEU A 212 -1.41 -13.38 -11.16
CA LEU A 212 -2.65 -13.94 -10.61
C LEU A 212 -3.87 -13.70 -11.50
N GLY A 213 -3.77 -12.80 -12.47
CA GLY A 213 -4.89 -12.42 -13.33
C GLY A 213 -4.58 -11.17 -14.12
N ILE A 214 -5.43 -10.86 -15.08
CA ILE A 214 -5.29 -9.68 -15.94
C ILE A 214 -6.35 -8.66 -15.56
N ILE A 215 -5.92 -7.54 -14.98
CA ILE A 215 -6.79 -6.45 -14.54
C ILE A 215 -7.33 -5.70 -15.77
N VAL A 216 -8.65 -5.58 -15.88
CA VAL A 216 -9.33 -4.89 -17.00
C VAL A 216 -10.10 -3.65 -16.57
N GLN A 217 -10.46 -3.53 -15.28
CA GLN A 217 -11.02 -2.30 -14.70
C GLN A 217 -10.61 -2.17 -13.23
N ALA A 218 -10.54 -0.95 -12.71
CA ALA A 218 -10.27 -0.68 -11.30
C ALA A 218 -11.13 0.45 -10.73
N TRP A 219 -11.67 0.24 -9.53
CA TRP A 219 -12.29 1.29 -8.72
C TRP A 219 -11.27 1.84 -7.74
N LEU A 220 -11.09 3.16 -7.76
CA LEU A 220 -10.12 3.88 -6.96
C LEU A 220 -10.82 4.93 -6.10
N ARG A 221 -10.43 5.04 -4.82
CA ARG A 221 -10.80 6.18 -3.97
C ARG A 221 -9.92 7.38 -4.25
N LEU A 222 -10.49 8.57 -4.10
CA LEU A 222 -9.85 9.87 -4.29
C LEU A 222 -9.82 10.64 -2.97
N LEU A 223 -8.86 11.55 -2.83
CA LEU A 223 -8.78 12.47 -1.69
C LEU A 223 -9.20 13.87 -2.11
N ARG A 224 -9.49 14.74 -1.14
CA ARG A 224 -9.56 16.17 -1.40
C ARG A 224 -8.17 16.67 -1.75
N ASN A 225 -8.04 17.47 -2.81
CA ASN A 225 -6.78 18.14 -3.11
C ASN A 225 -6.49 19.17 -1.99
N PRO A 226 -5.34 19.09 -1.30
CA PRO A 226 -5.00 20.06 -0.27
C PRO A 226 -5.03 21.49 -0.83
N PRO A 227 -5.68 22.45 -0.15
CA PRO A 227 -5.82 23.81 -0.65
C PRO A 227 -4.51 24.62 -0.60
N GLY A 228 -3.51 24.14 0.15
CA GLY A 228 -2.22 24.79 0.25
C GLY A 228 -1.07 23.79 0.33
N VAL A 229 0.07 24.20 -0.22
CA VAL A 229 1.32 23.45 -0.23
C VAL A 229 2.50 24.40 -0.03
N LYS A 230 3.50 24.00 0.73
CA LYS A 230 4.78 24.72 0.87
C LYS A 230 5.94 23.74 0.75
N THR A 231 6.92 24.11 -0.06
CA THR A 231 8.10 23.31 -0.35
C THR A 231 9.34 24.08 0.08
N LEU A 232 10.26 23.39 0.73
CA LEU A 232 11.59 23.91 1.01
C LEU A 232 12.66 22.93 0.53
N MET A 233 13.86 23.44 0.35
CA MET A 233 15.08 22.65 0.14
C MET A 233 16.12 23.07 1.17
N ALA A 234 16.80 22.11 1.79
CA ALA A 234 17.85 22.32 2.77
C ALA A 234 19.11 21.53 2.39
N ALA A 235 20.29 22.10 2.62
CA ALA A 235 21.58 21.50 2.31
C ALA A 235 22.33 21.08 3.58
N PHE A 236 23.15 20.04 3.48
CA PHE A 236 23.89 19.45 4.60
C PHE A 236 25.33 19.12 4.21
N GLU A 237 26.24 19.19 5.19
CA GLU A 237 27.67 18.86 5.05
C GLU A 237 27.91 17.35 5.11
N SER A 238 26.92 16.54 5.48
CA SER A 238 26.98 15.08 5.45
C SER A 238 25.63 14.44 5.13
N VAL A 239 25.66 13.15 4.74
CA VAL A 239 24.46 12.33 4.52
C VAL A 239 23.80 11.99 5.85
N GLU A 240 24.61 11.79 6.88
CA GLU A 240 24.22 11.49 8.25
C GLU A 240 23.35 12.61 8.85
N ASP A 241 23.76 13.87 8.71
CA ASP A 241 23.03 15.02 9.26
C ASP A 241 21.64 15.16 8.60
N ALA A 242 21.56 14.96 7.28
CA ALA A 242 20.29 14.93 6.57
C ALA A 242 19.38 13.78 7.07
N GLY A 243 19.93 12.60 7.33
CA GLY A 243 19.19 11.47 7.90
C GLY A 243 18.68 11.73 9.33
N GLN A 244 19.49 12.41 10.15
CA GLN A 244 19.10 12.81 11.50
C GLN A 244 17.99 13.87 11.45
N ALA A 245 18.06 14.84 10.55
CA ALA A 245 17.00 15.82 10.34
C ALA A 245 15.66 15.19 9.97
N VAL A 246 15.66 14.20 9.07
CA VAL A 246 14.47 13.41 8.74
C VAL A 246 13.87 12.76 9.99
N SER A 247 14.71 12.10 10.81
CA SER A 247 14.26 11.43 12.03
C SER A 247 13.72 12.42 13.07
N ALA A 248 14.37 13.58 13.23
CA ALA A 248 13.97 14.63 14.17
C ALA A 248 12.64 15.28 13.79
N ILE A 249 12.37 15.51 12.50
CA ILE A 249 11.07 16.01 12.03
C ILE A 249 9.95 15.05 12.43
N ILE A 250 10.13 13.74 12.22
CA ILE A 250 9.12 12.73 12.59
C ILE A 250 8.97 12.63 14.11
N ALA A 251 10.06 12.70 14.88
CA ALA A 251 10.04 12.64 16.33
C ALA A 251 9.24 13.79 16.97
N ASN A 252 9.17 14.96 16.32
CA ASN A 252 8.33 16.09 16.73
C ASN A 252 6.85 15.94 16.32
N GLY A 253 6.48 14.79 15.76
CA GLY A 253 5.11 14.48 15.37
C GLY A 253 4.67 15.15 14.07
N LEU A 254 5.61 15.65 13.27
CA LEU A 254 5.34 16.20 11.94
C LEU A 254 5.34 15.06 10.91
N VAL A 255 4.36 15.08 10.02
CA VAL A 255 4.27 14.15 8.88
C VAL A 255 4.16 14.97 7.60
N PRO A 256 5.30 15.45 7.05
CA PRO A 256 5.32 16.10 5.74
C PRO A 256 4.65 15.25 4.65
N ALA A 257 4.17 15.90 3.60
CA ALA A 257 3.62 15.22 2.43
C ALA A 257 4.69 14.34 1.75
N THR A 258 5.94 14.82 1.73
CA THR A 258 7.09 14.12 1.19
C THR A 258 8.40 14.70 1.75
N MET A 259 9.42 13.84 1.81
CA MET A 259 10.79 14.18 2.18
C MET A 259 11.75 13.41 1.27
N GLU A 260 12.33 14.12 0.31
CA GLU A 260 13.18 13.55 -0.74
C GLU A 260 14.63 13.94 -0.53
N PHE A 261 15.54 13.06 -0.93
CA PHE A 261 16.98 13.25 -0.77
C PHE A 261 17.71 13.21 -2.12
N MET A 262 18.77 14.01 -2.25
CA MET A 262 19.78 13.91 -3.31
C MET A 262 21.19 14.05 -2.74
N ASP A 263 22.13 13.21 -3.18
CA ASP A 263 23.54 13.36 -2.82
C ASP A 263 24.25 14.37 -3.72
N ARG A 264 25.46 14.79 -3.33
CA ARG A 264 26.29 15.73 -4.12
C ARG A 264 26.45 15.30 -5.58
N LYS A 265 26.75 14.01 -5.80
CA LYS A 265 27.02 13.49 -7.14
C LYS A 265 25.78 13.65 -8.02
N MET A 266 24.62 13.25 -7.53
CA MET A 266 23.37 13.42 -8.24
C MET A 266 23.04 14.90 -8.47
N MET A 267 23.20 15.76 -7.47
CA MET A 267 22.92 17.19 -7.62
C MET A 267 23.75 17.82 -8.74
N ARG A 268 25.03 17.49 -8.85
CA ARG A 268 25.91 17.95 -9.95
C ARG A 268 25.42 17.45 -11.31
N ILE A 269 25.08 16.16 -11.42
CA ILE A 269 24.58 15.55 -12.66
C ILE A 269 23.28 16.21 -13.11
N ILE A 270 22.36 16.47 -12.18
CA ILE A 270 21.11 17.16 -12.48
C ILE A 270 21.37 18.61 -12.87
N GLU A 271 22.22 19.33 -12.14
CA GLU A 271 22.46 20.75 -12.38
C GLU A 271 23.12 21.02 -13.74
N ASP A 272 24.01 20.14 -14.20
CA ASP A 272 24.64 20.21 -15.53
C ASP A 272 23.63 20.10 -16.68
N TYR A 273 22.45 19.51 -16.43
CA TYR A 273 21.40 19.30 -17.42
C TYR A 273 20.19 20.22 -17.25
N ALA A 274 19.65 20.30 -16.04
CA ALA A 274 18.38 20.93 -15.72
C ALA A 274 18.54 22.39 -15.26
N HIS A 275 19.74 22.81 -14.84
CA HIS A 275 20.04 24.15 -14.32
C HIS A 275 19.00 24.64 -13.29
N ALA A 276 18.66 23.77 -12.33
CA ALA A 276 17.58 24.00 -11.37
C ALA A 276 18.00 24.87 -10.17
N GLY A 277 19.28 25.24 -10.09
CA GLY A 277 19.87 25.97 -8.97
C GLY A 277 19.97 25.10 -7.72
N LEU A 278 20.47 23.87 -7.87
CA LEU A 278 20.75 22.93 -6.78
C LEU A 278 22.05 23.31 -6.04
N PRO A 279 22.16 23.00 -4.73
CA PRO A 279 23.33 23.32 -3.92
C PRO A 279 24.46 22.29 -4.16
N VAL A 280 25.12 22.37 -5.32
CA VAL A 280 26.12 21.38 -5.79
C VAL A 280 27.40 21.26 -4.96
N GLU A 281 27.60 22.14 -3.98
CA GLU A 281 28.69 22.07 -3.01
C GLU A 281 28.35 21.26 -1.75
N ALA A 282 27.06 21.05 -1.46
CA ALA A 282 26.61 20.26 -0.32
C ALA A 282 26.87 18.76 -0.52
N GLU A 283 27.04 17.99 0.55
CA GLU A 283 27.11 16.52 0.47
C GLU A 283 25.72 15.91 0.27
N ALA A 284 24.69 16.54 0.83
CA ALA A 284 23.30 16.11 0.72
C ALA A 284 22.34 17.30 0.64
N ALA A 285 21.20 17.09 0.00
CA ALA A 285 20.07 18.01 0.06
C ALA A 285 18.76 17.27 0.35
N LEU A 286 17.93 17.87 1.20
CA LEU A 286 16.56 17.44 1.46
C LEU A 286 15.57 18.39 0.79
N ILE A 287 14.55 17.83 0.14
CA ILE A 287 13.35 18.55 -0.29
C ILE A 287 12.22 18.11 0.63
N ILE A 288 11.63 19.05 1.34
CA ILE A 288 10.53 18.79 2.27
C ILE A 288 9.31 19.57 1.79
N GLU A 289 8.17 18.90 1.69
CA GLU A 289 6.90 19.51 1.32
C GLU A 289 5.85 19.20 2.37
N VAL A 290 5.14 20.24 2.82
CA VAL A 290 3.96 20.11 3.68
C VAL A 290 2.73 20.62 2.93
N ASP A 291 1.60 19.99 3.23
CA ASP A 291 0.31 20.30 2.65
C ASP A 291 -0.78 20.32 3.73
N GLY A 292 -1.81 21.12 3.50
CA GLY A 292 -2.83 21.40 4.51
C GLY A 292 -3.68 22.60 4.14
N TYR A 293 -4.36 23.18 5.13
CA TYR A 293 -4.93 24.51 4.97
C TYR A 293 -3.83 25.58 4.95
N PRO A 294 -3.98 26.69 4.19
CA PRO A 294 -2.97 27.75 4.14
C PRO A 294 -2.49 28.24 5.51
N ASP A 295 -3.41 28.29 6.48
CA ASP A 295 -3.17 28.79 7.83
C ASP A 295 -2.22 27.86 8.63
N SER A 296 -2.17 26.56 8.32
CA SER A 296 -1.28 25.61 8.99
C SER A 296 0.11 25.49 8.35
N LEU A 297 0.31 26.03 7.13
CA LEU A 297 1.57 25.82 6.41
C LEU A 297 2.74 26.59 7.04
N GLN A 298 2.51 27.84 7.47
CA GLN A 298 3.58 28.65 8.07
C GLN A 298 4.03 28.14 9.45
N PRO A 299 3.12 27.77 10.37
CA PRO A 299 3.50 27.12 11.63
C PRO A 299 4.30 25.83 11.41
N GLN A 300 3.84 24.96 10.51
CA GLN A 300 4.58 23.73 10.16
C GLN A 300 5.97 24.03 9.61
N MET A 301 6.07 24.98 8.67
CA MET A 301 7.36 25.40 8.09
C MET A 301 8.29 25.97 9.16
N ALA A 302 7.79 26.79 10.09
CA ALA A 302 8.59 27.37 11.17
C ALA A 302 9.18 26.30 12.09
N GLU A 303 8.40 25.28 12.44
CA GLU A 303 8.87 24.15 13.25
C GLU A 303 9.92 23.31 12.51
N ILE A 304 9.69 23.00 11.23
CA ILE A 304 10.67 22.29 10.39
C ILE A 304 11.96 23.11 10.26
N LEU A 305 11.88 24.42 10.05
CA LEU A 305 13.05 25.29 9.96
C LEU A 305 13.86 25.29 11.26
N GLY A 306 13.21 25.33 12.42
CA GLY A 306 13.88 25.21 13.72
C GLY A 306 14.64 23.89 13.84
N ILE A 307 14.00 22.77 13.50
CA ILE A 307 14.63 21.44 13.51
C ILE A 307 15.82 21.40 12.54
N LEU A 308 15.68 21.92 11.32
CA LEU A 308 16.77 21.95 10.34
C LEU A 308 17.96 22.78 10.84
N GLN A 309 17.72 23.89 11.52
CA GLN A 309 18.77 24.72 12.12
C GLN A 309 19.49 24.00 13.27
N GLU A 310 18.76 23.25 14.10
CA GLU A 310 19.34 22.41 15.16
C GLU A 310 20.18 21.25 14.62
N GLN A 311 19.96 20.86 13.36
CA GLN A 311 20.68 19.80 12.65
C GLN A 311 21.72 20.38 11.68
N ASP A 312 22.19 21.61 11.94
CA ASP A 312 23.24 22.30 11.20
C ASP A 312 22.99 22.41 9.67
N ALA A 313 21.72 22.40 9.25
CA ALA A 313 21.37 22.60 7.85
C ALA A 313 21.73 24.02 7.39
N PHE A 314 22.26 24.13 6.18
CA PHE A 314 22.60 25.40 5.55
C PHE A 314 21.88 25.57 4.20
N GLY A 315 22.01 26.76 3.60
CA GLY A 315 21.47 27.02 2.26
C GLY A 315 19.95 26.82 2.14
N ILE A 316 19.20 26.95 3.25
CA ILE A 316 17.78 26.65 3.29
C ILE A 316 17.01 27.62 2.39
N ARG A 317 16.27 27.08 1.42
CA ARG A 317 15.45 27.82 0.45
C ARG A 317 13.99 27.38 0.55
N VAL A 318 13.14 28.26 1.08
CA VAL A 318 11.68 28.08 1.08
C VAL A 318 11.10 28.70 -0.19
N ALA A 319 10.37 27.91 -0.98
CA ALA A 319 9.72 28.40 -2.19
C ALA A 319 8.63 29.45 -1.85
N GLN A 320 8.75 30.64 -2.43
CA GLN A 320 7.80 31.74 -2.27
C GLN A 320 6.70 31.69 -3.32
N THR A 321 6.97 31.10 -4.49
CA THR A 321 6.06 31.02 -5.64
C THR A 321 5.88 29.59 -6.13
N ALA A 322 4.84 29.35 -6.93
CA ALA A 322 4.61 28.06 -7.57
C ALA A 322 5.76 27.72 -8.55
N GLU A 323 6.30 28.72 -9.25
CA GLU A 323 7.40 28.57 -10.19
C GLU A 323 8.71 28.17 -9.50
N GLU A 324 8.99 28.69 -8.30
CA GLU A 324 10.14 28.28 -7.50
C GLU A 324 9.98 26.83 -6.99
N ARG A 325 8.78 26.48 -6.53
CA ARG A 325 8.44 25.10 -6.13
C ARG A 325 8.62 24.14 -7.31
N ASP A 326 8.06 24.47 -8.46
CA ASP A 326 8.12 23.64 -9.65
C ASP A 326 9.57 23.47 -10.14
N ARG A 327 10.43 24.48 -9.95
CA ARG A 327 11.86 24.37 -10.26
C ARG A 327 12.59 23.38 -9.35
N ILE A 328 12.31 23.39 -8.04
CA ILE A 328 12.84 22.40 -7.09
C ILE A 328 12.42 20.99 -7.53
N TRP A 329 11.13 20.80 -7.80
CA TRP A 329 10.60 19.52 -8.25
C TRP A 329 11.11 19.09 -9.62
N TYR A 330 11.31 20.04 -10.53
CA TYR A 330 11.89 19.77 -11.84
C TYR A 330 13.30 19.22 -11.71
N GLY A 331 14.14 19.79 -10.83
CA GLY A 331 15.45 19.23 -10.51
C GLY A 331 15.34 17.77 -10.03
N ARG A 332 14.59 17.53 -8.95
CA ARG A 332 14.41 16.18 -8.37
C ARG A 332 13.86 15.15 -9.35
N LYS A 333 12.89 15.52 -10.18
CA LYS A 333 12.26 14.61 -11.18
C LYS A 333 13.12 14.40 -12.43
N SER A 334 14.15 15.22 -12.64
CA SER A 334 15.06 15.10 -13.79
C SER A 334 16.18 14.07 -13.59
N ALA A 335 16.33 13.49 -12.39
CA ALA A 335 17.41 12.56 -12.03
C ALA A 335 17.64 11.45 -13.07
N ALA A 336 16.62 10.65 -13.38
CA ALA A 336 16.75 9.54 -14.33
C ALA A 336 17.13 10.02 -15.75
N GLY A 337 16.52 11.12 -16.21
CA GLY A 337 16.85 11.73 -17.51
C GLY A 337 18.27 12.30 -17.58
N ALA A 338 18.75 12.88 -16.47
CA ALA A 338 20.12 13.38 -16.36
C ALA A 338 21.13 12.22 -16.32
N MET A 339 20.82 11.12 -15.61
CA MET A 339 21.66 9.92 -15.59
C MET A 339 21.80 9.27 -16.98
N ALA A 340 20.72 9.23 -17.77
CA ALA A 340 20.73 8.70 -19.13
C ALA A 340 21.62 9.50 -20.11
N ARG A 341 22.05 10.72 -19.74
CA ARG A 341 23.00 11.53 -20.53
C ARG A 341 24.46 11.19 -20.21
N LEU A 342 24.72 10.66 -19.02
CA LEU A 342 26.07 10.41 -18.52
C LEU A 342 26.61 9.03 -18.94
N SER A 343 25.71 8.05 -19.08
CA SER A 343 26.07 6.67 -19.37
C SER A 343 25.03 6.00 -20.26
N PRO A 344 25.40 5.03 -21.13
CA PRO A 344 24.44 4.33 -21.99
C PRO A 344 23.30 3.65 -21.25
N ALA A 345 23.57 3.16 -20.03
CA ALA A 345 22.58 2.58 -19.13
C ALA A 345 22.99 2.81 -17.67
N TYR A 346 22.08 2.50 -16.77
CA TYR A 346 22.31 2.42 -15.32
C TYR A 346 21.54 1.24 -14.75
N TYR A 347 22.01 0.71 -13.62
CA TYR A 347 21.31 -0.26 -12.81
C TYR A 347 20.75 0.45 -11.59
N LEU A 348 19.42 0.51 -11.52
CA LEU A 348 18.67 1.19 -10.47
C LEU A 348 18.12 0.17 -9.50
N LEU A 349 18.69 0.12 -8.30
CA LEU A 349 18.17 -0.70 -7.22
C LEU A 349 17.09 0.07 -6.48
N ASP A 350 16.13 -0.65 -5.92
CA ASP A 350 15.02 -0.12 -5.13
C ASP A 350 14.89 -1.04 -3.94
N GLY A 351 15.31 -0.59 -2.76
CA GLY A 351 15.31 -1.38 -1.54
C GLY A 351 15.02 -0.48 -0.35
N THR A 352 14.29 -1.00 0.64
CA THR A 352 13.87 -0.21 1.80
C THR A 352 14.64 -0.61 3.05
N VAL A 353 14.83 0.34 3.95
CA VAL A 353 15.32 0.16 5.32
C VAL A 353 14.46 0.99 6.28
N PRO A 354 14.42 0.66 7.58
CA PRO A 354 13.91 1.60 8.59
C PRO A 354 14.60 2.96 8.45
N ARG A 355 13.84 4.05 8.63
CA ARG A 355 14.36 5.43 8.48
C ARG A 355 15.51 5.70 9.44
N SER A 356 15.39 5.16 10.65
CA SER A 356 16.41 5.24 11.69
C SER A 356 17.77 4.65 11.27
N LEU A 357 17.80 3.80 10.23
CA LEU A 357 18.98 3.12 9.71
C LEU A 357 19.41 3.62 8.32
N LEU A 358 18.79 4.68 7.80
CA LEU A 358 19.00 5.16 6.43
C LEU A 358 20.43 5.64 6.19
N ALA A 359 20.99 6.41 7.11
CA ALA A 359 22.37 6.91 7.02
C ALA A 359 23.39 5.77 7.04
N GLU A 360 23.24 4.82 7.97
CA GLU A 360 24.09 3.63 8.08
C GLU A 360 24.03 2.78 6.79
N ALA A 361 22.84 2.61 6.21
CA ALA A 361 22.66 1.87 4.97
C ALA A 361 23.40 2.54 3.81
N LEU A 362 23.31 3.86 3.66
CA LEU A 362 24.01 4.60 2.59
C LEU A 362 25.52 4.53 2.72
N THR A 363 26.05 4.60 3.94
CA THR A 363 27.49 4.47 4.18
C THR A 363 28.00 3.09 3.76
N GLU A 364 27.26 2.02 4.05
CA GLU A 364 27.61 0.69 3.58
C GLU A 364 27.46 0.52 2.06
N VAL A 365 26.43 1.11 1.44
CA VAL A 365 26.26 1.08 -0.03
C VAL A 365 27.43 1.79 -0.72
N ASN A 366 27.86 2.95 -0.19
CA ASN A 366 29.05 3.65 -0.69
C ASN A 366 30.31 2.81 -0.56
N ARG A 367 30.51 2.16 0.59
CA ARG A 367 31.64 1.24 0.79
C ARG A 367 31.64 0.11 -0.23
N ILE A 368 30.49 -0.54 -0.46
CA ILE A 368 30.34 -1.60 -1.46
C ILE A 368 30.72 -1.10 -2.86
N CYS A 369 30.20 0.05 -3.27
CA CYS A 369 30.47 0.60 -4.60
C CYS A 369 31.94 1.00 -4.75
N ASN A 370 32.56 1.56 -3.71
CA ASN A 370 33.99 1.90 -3.72
C ASN A 370 34.87 0.65 -3.79
N ASP A 371 34.58 -0.38 -2.98
CA ASP A 371 35.30 -1.67 -2.99
C ASP A 371 35.27 -2.34 -4.37
N LEU A 372 34.18 -2.14 -5.11
CA LEU A 372 33.95 -2.71 -6.44
C LEU A 372 34.27 -1.73 -7.57
N GLU A 373 34.83 -0.55 -7.27
CA GLU A 373 35.18 0.50 -8.25
C GLU A 373 34.00 0.87 -9.17
N LEU A 374 32.81 1.10 -8.58
CA LEU A 374 31.58 1.45 -9.27
C LEU A 374 31.19 2.90 -9.00
N ARG A 375 30.76 3.60 -10.06
CA ARG A 375 30.19 4.94 -9.94
C ARG A 375 28.71 4.85 -9.57
N VAL A 376 28.35 5.47 -8.45
CA VAL A 376 26.98 5.53 -7.92
C VAL A 376 26.60 6.96 -7.55
N ALA A 377 25.34 7.32 -7.78
CA ALA A 377 24.70 8.54 -7.32
C ALA A 377 23.34 8.19 -6.69
N TYR A 378 22.82 9.05 -5.81
CA TYR A 378 21.63 8.71 -5.01
C TYR A 378 20.51 9.71 -5.17
N VAL A 379 19.32 9.15 -5.26
CA VAL A 379 18.05 9.84 -5.08
C VAL A 379 17.16 8.91 -4.29
N PHE A 380 16.47 9.38 -3.26
CA PHE A 380 15.58 8.49 -2.54
C PHE A 380 14.49 9.19 -1.74
N HIS A 381 13.53 8.39 -1.31
CA HIS A 381 12.42 8.81 -0.47
C HIS A 381 12.84 8.66 1.00
N ALA A 382 13.41 9.71 1.57
CA ALA A 382 13.93 9.65 2.93
C ALA A 382 12.81 9.47 3.96
N GLY A 383 11.60 9.98 3.69
CA GLY A 383 10.44 9.85 4.58
C GLY A 383 9.93 8.41 4.75
N ASP A 384 10.15 7.51 3.80
CA ASP A 384 9.70 6.12 3.92
C ASP A 384 10.86 5.10 3.89
N GLY A 385 12.11 5.58 3.84
CA GLY A 385 13.31 4.75 3.92
C GLY A 385 13.60 3.98 2.62
N ASN A 386 13.05 4.41 1.48
CA ASN A 386 13.22 3.72 0.20
C ASN A 386 14.39 4.24 -0.62
N LEU A 387 15.49 3.49 -0.66
CA LEU A 387 16.76 3.81 -1.30
C LEU A 387 16.74 3.56 -2.81
N HIS A 388 17.29 4.50 -3.60
CA HIS A 388 17.57 4.29 -5.02
C HIS A 388 19.00 4.65 -5.42
N PRO A 389 19.97 3.74 -5.23
CA PRO A 389 21.31 3.92 -5.80
C PRO A 389 21.28 3.68 -7.31
N PHE A 390 21.77 4.68 -8.06
CA PHE A 390 21.95 4.60 -9.51
C PHE A 390 23.40 4.22 -9.83
N ILE A 391 23.63 2.94 -10.11
CA ILE A 391 24.96 2.44 -10.51
C ILE A 391 25.11 2.60 -12.02
N LEU A 392 26.12 3.33 -12.48
CA LEU A 392 26.33 3.58 -13.91
C LEU A 392 26.85 2.34 -14.64
N ILE A 393 26.29 2.08 -15.83
CA ILE A 393 26.75 1.05 -16.76
C ILE A 393 27.38 1.74 -17.97
N GLU A 394 28.70 1.94 -17.92
CA GLU A 394 29.45 2.65 -18.96
C GLU A 394 29.57 1.86 -20.26
N ASN A 395 29.72 0.54 -20.13
CA ASN A 395 29.76 -0.38 -21.25
C ASN A 395 28.91 -1.62 -20.92
N PRO A 396 27.65 -1.68 -21.39
CA PRO A 396 26.77 -2.83 -21.16
C PRO A 396 27.28 -4.15 -21.75
N ASN A 397 28.28 -4.11 -22.65
CA ASN A 397 28.87 -5.28 -23.26
C ASN A 397 30.11 -5.81 -22.50
N ASP A 398 30.54 -5.15 -21.42
CA ASP A 398 31.65 -5.59 -20.58
C ASP A 398 31.16 -6.57 -19.50
N PRO A 399 31.50 -7.87 -19.61
CA PRO A 399 31.02 -8.87 -18.66
C PRO A 399 31.59 -8.69 -17.24
N GLU A 400 32.81 -8.17 -17.09
CA GLU A 400 33.45 -7.98 -15.78
C GLU A 400 32.82 -6.81 -15.04
N LEU A 401 32.53 -5.71 -15.75
CA LEU A 401 31.75 -4.60 -15.20
C LEU A 401 30.37 -5.08 -14.75
N MET A 402 29.64 -5.79 -15.61
CA MET A 402 28.30 -6.29 -15.26
C MET A 402 28.34 -7.24 -14.06
N GLN A 403 29.36 -8.10 -13.95
CA GLN A 403 29.54 -8.97 -12.79
C GLN A 403 29.72 -8.17 -11.49
N ARG A 404 30.56 -7.14 -11.49
CA ARG A 404 30.75 -6.25 -10.33
C ARG A 404 29.45 -5.53 -9.96
N ILE A 405 28.69 -5.04 -10.94
CA ILE A 405 27.41 -4.37 -10.74
C ILE A 405 26.39 -5.32 -10.08
N PHE A 406 26.26 -6.55 -10.58
CA PHE A 406 25.36 -7.54 -9.98
C PHE A 406 25.79 -7.99 -8.60
N GLN A 407 27.10 -8.06 -8.35
CA GLN A 407 27.64 -8.32 -7.01
C GLN A 407 27.33 -7.17 -6.04
N ALA A 408 27.42 -5.92 -6.49
CA ALA A 408 27.02 -4.76 -5.70
C ALA A 408 25.53 -4.82 -5.36
N GLY A 409 24.67 -5.07 -6.37
CA GLY A 409 23.23 -5.21 -6.17
C GLY A 409 22.88 -6.29 -5.15
N GLU A 410 23.50 -7.46 -5.23
CA GLU A 410 23.31 -8.53 -4.24
C GLU A 410 23.70 -8.10 -2.82
N ARG A 411 24.88 -7.50 -2.63
CA ARG A 411 25.34 -7.01 -1.32
C ARG A 411 24.40 -5.94 -0.75
N ILE A 412 23.86 -5.06 -1.60
CA ILE A 412 22.90 -4.02 -1.19
C ILE A 412 21.56 -4.63 -0.78
N MET A 413 21.05 -5.63 -1.50
CA MET A 413 19.81 -6.32 -1.12
C MET A 413 19.94 -7.09 0.20
N HIS A 414 21.09 -7.71 0.45
CA HIS A 414 21.41 -8.32 1.75
C HIS A 414 21.30 -7.30 2.90
N ILE A 415 21.91 -6.13 2.73
CA ILE A 415 21.83 -5.01 3.67
C ILE A 415 20.37 -4.63 3.98
N CYS A 416 19.53 -4.46 2.96
CA CYS A 416 18.14 -4.05 3.15
C CYS A 416 17.39 -5.06 4.02
N VAL A 417 17.57 -6.36 3.75
CA VAL A 417 16.88 -7.44 4.46
C VAL A 417 17.42 -7.63 5.88
N GLU A 418 18.74 -7.60 6.08
CA GLU A 418 19.40 -7.73 7.39
C GLU A 418 18.97 -6.63 8.36
N ARG A 419 18.70 -5.43 7.83
CA ARG A 419 18.15 -4.29 8.59
C ARG A 419 16.63 -4.28 8.69
N GLN A 420 15.97 -5.43 8.49
CA GLN A 420 14.51 -5.62 8.57
C GLN A 420 13.68 -4.87 7.52
N GLY A 421 14.32 -4.35 6.47
CA GLY A 421 13.67 -3.72 5.34
C GLY A 421 13.12 -4.70 4.30
N SER A 422 12.99 -4.23 3.06
CA SER A 422 12.51 -5.02 1.90
C SER A 422 13.47 -4.94 0.73
N ILE A 423 13.49 -6.00 -0.08
CA ILE A 423 14.21 -6.03 -1.35
C ILE A 423 13.59 -5.12 -2.42
N THR A 424 12.35 -4.64 -2.23
CA THR A 424 11.71 -3.65 -3.11
C THR A 424 10.71 -2.78 -2.38
N GLY A 425 10.81 -1.47 -2.61
CA GLY A 425 9.90 -0.48 -2.09
C GLY A 425 8.73 -0.18 -3.02
N GLU A 426 8.99 -0.10 -4.33
CA GLU A 426 7.97 0.34 -5.31
C GLU A 426 8.13 -0.19 -6.74
N HIS A 427 9.25 -0.82 -7.10
CA HIS A 427 9.50 -1.29 -8.48
C HIS A 427 9.04 -2.73 -8.76
N GLY A 428 8.66 -3.48 -7.74
CA GLY A 428 8.31 -4.88 -7.85
C GLY A 428 9.53 -5.82 -7.86
N VAL A 429 9.23 -7.11 -7.91
CA VAL A 429 10.22 -8.20 -7.88
C VAL A 429 10.65 -8.58 -9.30
N GLY A 430 9.69 -8.80 -10.19
CA GLY A 430 9.91 -9.14 -11.60
C GLY A 430 10.90 -10.29 -11.81
N ILE A 431 11.77 -10.12 -12.80
CA ILE A 431 12.89 -11.01 -13.09
C ILE A 431 14.09 -10.63 -12.21
N GLU A 432 14.32 -9.32 -12.05
CA GLU A 432 15.51 -8.74 -11.45
C GLU A 432 15.74 -9.21 -10.02
N LYS A 433 14.67 -9.22 -9.19
CA LYS A 433 14.77 -9.51 -7.75
C LYS A 433 14.29 -10.88 -7.32
N ARG A 434 13.72 -11.71 -8.21
CA ARG A 434 13.14 -13.02 -7.84
C ARG A 434 14.14 -13.93 -7.10
N ARG A 435 15.44 -13.80 -7.40
CA ARG A 435 16.52 -14.53 -6.74
C ARG A 435 16.75 -14.13 -5.27
N PHE A 436 16.33 -12.93 -4.88
CA PHE A 436 16.48 -12.39 -3.53
C PHE A 436 15.27 -12.67 -2.63
N MET A 437 14.16 -13.18 -3.17
CA MET A 437 12.99 -13.56 -2.38
C MET A 437 13.31 -14.50 -1.21
N PRO A 438 14.20 -15.52 -1.34
CA PRO A 438 14.61 -16.36 -0.21
C PRO A 438 15.44 -15.66 0.87
N LEU A 439 15.98 -14.46 0.60
CA LEU A 439 16.59 -13.64 1.65
C LEU A 439 15.51 -13.10 2.59
N MET A 440 14.39 -12.69 2.01
CA MET A 440 13.28 -12.04 2.71
C MET A 440 12.24 -13.02 3.24
N TYR A 441 12.06 -14.18 2.62
CA TYR A 441 11.00 -15.13 2.97
C TYR A 441 11.57 -16.52 3.17
N ASN A 442 11.12 -17.18 4.23
CA ASN A 442 11.40 -18.60 4.42
C ASN A 442 10.55 -19.45 3.48
N GLN A 443 10.83 -20.75 3.44
CA GLN A 443 10.14 -21.67 2.53
C GLN A 443 8.63 -21.76 2.77
N ASN A 444 8.15 -21.67 4.02
CA ASN A 444 6.71 -21.72 4.31
C ASN A 444 5.99 -20.49 3.73
N GLU A 445 6.61 -19.32 3.84
CA GLU A 445 6.09 -18.05 3.34
C GLU A 445 6.07 -18.01 1.81
N LEU A 446 7.16 -18.46 1.17
CA LEU A 446 7.22 -18.65 -0.28
C LEU A 446 6.15 -19.65 -0.76
N ASN A 447 6.00 -20.78 -0.06
CA ASN A 447 4.98 -21.77 -0.40
C ASN A 447 3.57 -21.23 -0.21
N ALA A 448 3.30 -20.40 0.80
CA ALA A 448 1.98 -19.78 0.97
C ALA A 448 1.62 -18.85 -0.20
N MET A 449 2.59 -18.10 -0.73
CA MET A 449 2.39 -17.31 -1.95
C MET A 449 2.18 -18.22 -3.18
N LEU A 450 2.93 -19.31 -3.31
CA LEU A 450 2.75 -20.29 -4.39
C LEU A 450 1.40 -21.02 -4.31
N ASP A 451 0.88 -21.28 -3.12
CA ASP A 451 -0.45 -21.86 -2.93
C ASP A 451 -1.53 -20.94 -3.51
N VAL A 452 -1.42 -19.63 -3.26
CA VAL A 452 -2.29 -18.63 -3.89
C VAL A 452 -2.11 -18.61 -5.40
N LYS A 453 -0.86 -18.61 -5.91
CA LYS A 453 -0.59 -18.70 -7.36
C LYS A 453 -1.25 -19.92 -7.99
N ALA A 454 -1.20 -21.09 -7.35
CA ALA A 454 -1.78 -22.33 -7.86
C ALA A 454 -3.32 -22.27 -7.96
N VAL A 455 -3.99 -21.50 -7.09
CA VAL A 455 -5.45 -21.28 -7.16
C VAL A 455 -5.82 -20.43 -8.38
N PHE A 456 -5.04 -19.37 -8.66
CA PHE A 456 -5.36 -18.40 -9.70
C PHE A 456 -4.86 -18.79 -11.10
N ASP A 457 -3.70 -19.45 -11.19
CA ASP A 457 -3.07 -19.86 -12.43
C ASP A 457 -2.37 -21.23 -12.27
N PRO A 458 -3.15 -22.33 -12.21
CA PRO A 458 -2.60 -23.67 -12.03
C PRO A 458 -1.73 -24.16 -13.19
N ALA A 459 -1.90 -23.59 -14.38
CA ALA A 459 -1.11 -23.94 -15.56
C ALA A 459 0.19 -23.12 -15.67
N GLY A 460 0.36 -22.09 -14.85
CA GLY A 460 1.54 -21.22 -14.87
C GLY A 460 1.69 -20.41 -16.16
N LEU A 461 0.59 -20.06 -16.82
CA LEU A 461 0.62 -19.33 -18.11
C LEU A 461 0.63 -17.82 -17.93
N LEU A 462 0.17 -17.30 -16.80
CA LEU A 462 0.14 -15.86 -16.52
C LEU A 462 1.48 -15.39 -15.96
N ASN A 463 2.16 -14.58 -16.77
CA ASN A 463 3.45 -13.96 -16.54
C ASN A 463 4.51 -14.90 -15.92
N PRO A 464 4.85 -16.04 -16.56
CA PRO A 464 5.80 -17.00 -16.00
C PRO A 464 7.20 -16.40 -15.86
N GLY A 465 7.91 -16.89 -14.84
CA GLY A 465 9.28 -16.50 -14.51
C GLY A 465 9.39 -15.29 -13.57
N LYS A 466 8.28 -14.66 -13.15
CA LYS A 466 8.33 -13.46 -12.31
C LYS A 466 8.09 -13.81 -10.84
N ILE A 467 8.51 -12.92 -9.95
CA ILE A 467 8.38 -12.98 -8.49
C ILE A 467 9.17 -14.12 -7.85
N PHE A 468 9.00 -15.37 -8.28
CA PHE A 468 9.57 -16.54 -7.62
C PHE A 468 10.87 -17.02 -8.28
N PRO A 469 11.84 -17.52 -7.50
CA PRO A 469 13.07 -18.08 -8.05
C PRO A 469 12.81 -19.41 -8.77
N GLN A 470 13.51 -19.65 -9.89
CA GLN A 470 13.30 -20.81 -10.76
C GLN A 470 13.50 -22.19 -10.08
N ALA A 471 14.27 -22.25 -8.98
CA ALA A 471 14.57 -23.49 -8.25
C ALA A 471 13.68 -23.77 -7.02
N ALA A 472 12.76 -22.87 -6.66
CA ALA A 472 12.00 -22.99 -5.41
C ALA A 472 10.82 -23.99 -5.45
N VAL A 473 10.71 -24.82 -6.49
CA VAL A 473 9.64 -25.81 -6.59
C VAL A 473 10.17 -27.20 -6.28
N SER A 474 10.49 -27.42 -5.01
CA SER A 474 10.12 -28.68 -4.39
C SER A 474 9.12 -28.35 -3.30
N ALA A 475 7.84 -28.63 -3.58
CA ALA A 475 6.92 -28.93 -2.50
C ALA A 475 7.51 -30.14 -1.79
N GLU A 476 8.35 -29.93 -0.78
CA GLU A 476 8.60 -30.96 0.22
C GLU A 476 7.20 -31.37 0.69
N PRO A 477 6.75 -32.61 0.40
CA PRO A 477 5.47 -33.05 0.87
C PRO A 477 5.51 -32.89 2.39
N ASN A 478 4.61 -32.05 2.90
CA ASN A 478 4.12 -32.02 4.27
C ASN A 478 4.87 -33.04 5.15
N ALA A 479 5.88 -32.57 5.88
CA ALA A 479 6.78 -33.41 6.68
C ALA A 479 6.00 -34.57 7.30
N ASP A 480 6.35 -35.80 6.91
CA ASP A 480 5.58 -37.03 7.15
C ASP A 480 5.03 -37.06 8.59
N PHE A 481 3.76 -36.68 8.76
CA PHE A 481 3.15 -36.28 10.03
C PHE A 481 2.74 -37.46 10.92
N LYS A 482 3.54 -38.54 10.92
CA LYS A 482 3.15 -39.88 11.39
C LYS A 482 3.21 -40.12 12.91
N SER A 483 3.65 -39.17 13.73
CA SER A 483 3.65 -39.35 15.20
C SER A 483 2.34 -38.86 15.83
N GLU A 484 1.65 -39.76 16.53
CA GLU A 484 0.48 -39.43 17.36
C GLU A 484 0.89 -38.46 18.50
N THR A 485 0.26 -37.29 18.60
CA THR A 485 0.52 -36.33 19.70
C THR A 485 -0.52 -36.51 20.81
N LEU A 486 -0.16 -36.23 22.07
CA LEU A 486 -1.12 -36.30 23.20
C LEU A 486 -2.38 -35.43 22.95
N LEU A 487 -2.23 -34.34 22.19
CA LEU A 487 -3.33 -33.43 21.84
C LEU A 487 -4.45 -34.11 21.02
N THR A 488 -4.14 -35.11 20.17
CA THR A 488 -5.19 -35.79 19.38
C THR A 488 -6.16 -36.58 20.27
N ARG A 489 -5.74 -36.94 21.49
CA ARG A 489 -6.54 -37.66 22.49
C ARG A 489 -7.48 -36.75 23.28
N LEU A 490 -7.36 -35.44 23.16
CA LEU A 490 -8.21 -34.50 23.89
C LEU A 490 -9.66 -34.49 23.37
N PRO A 491 -10.66 -34.24 24.25
CA PRO A 491 -12.07 -34.18 23.86
C PRO A 491 -12.36 -33.17 22.74
N THR A 492 -13.48 -33.35 22.04
CA THR A 492 -13.94 -32.46 20.95
C THR A 492 -14.70 -31.23 21.45
N ASN A 493 -14.51 -30.82 22.71
CA ASN A 493 -15.04 -29.59 23.32
C ASN A 493 -13.94 -28.88 24.11
N THR A 494 -12.69 -28.99 23.66
CA THR A 494 -11.53 -28.43 24.35
C THR A 494 -11.28 -26.99 23.89
N GLU A 495 -11.05 -26.11 24.86
CA GLU A 495 -10.51 -24.77 24.62
C GLU A 495 -8.99 -24.77 24.90
N PHE A 496 -8.23 -24.24 23.94
CA PHE A 496 -6.80 -23.99 24.04
C PHE A 496 -6.54 -22.49 24.16
N ILE A 497 -5.62 -22.11 25.05
CA ILE A 497 -5.16 -20.72 25.23
C ILE A 497 -3.63 -20.71 25.10
N PRO A 498 -3.11 -20.86 23.86
CA PRO A 498 -1.68 -20.96 23.62
C PRO A 498 -0.92 -19.68 24.02
N ALA A 499 0.33 -19.87 24.43
CA ALA A 499 1.24 -18.81 24.87
C ALA A 499 2.31 -18.46 23.83
N SER A 500 2.43 -19.25 22.78
CA SER A 500 3.49 -19.14 21.79
C SER A 500 3.03 -19.64 20.42
N ASN A 501 3.73 -19.20 19.37
CA ASN A 501 3.52 -19.67 18.00
C ASN A 501 3.67 -21.20 17.91
N SER A 502 4.62 -21.79 18.65
CA SER A 502 4.85 -23.24 18.68
C SER A 502 3.65 -24.02 19.21
N GLU A 503 3.02 -23.55 20.30
CA GLU A 503 1.81 -24.19 20.84
C GLU A 503 0.65 -24.11 19.83
N VAL A 504 0.46 -22.96 19.16
CA VAL A 504 -0.57 -22.82 18.10
C VAL A 504 -0.32 -23.82 16.98
N VAL A 505 0.93 -23.95 16.51
CA VAL A 505 1.33 -24.91 15.47
C VAL A 505 1.00 -26.35 15.88
N GLU A 506 1.31 -26.75 17.11
CA GLU A 506 1.01 -28.09 17.61
C GLU A 506 -0.50 -28.37 17.67
N ILE A 507 -1.29 -27.40 18.13
CA ILE A 507 -2.76 -27.50 18.18
C ILE A 507 -3.34 -27.66 16.78
N PHE A 508 -2.91 -26.84 15.83
CA PHE A 508 -3.40 -26.86 14.45
C PHE A 508 -3.05 -28.18 13.75
N ARG A 509 -1.81 -28.68 13.92
CA ARG A 509 -1.41 -30.00 13.42
C ARG A 509 -2.24 -31.13 14.03
N ALA A 510 -2.50 -31.07 15.34
CA ALA A 510 -3.33 -32.08 16.01
C ALA A 510 -4.79 -32.05 15.53
N ALA A 511 -5.34 -30.86 15.29
CA ALA A 511 -6.70 -30.68 14.78
C ALA A 511 -6.83 -31.22 13.36
N ASN A 512 -5.89 -30.87 12.48
CA ASN A 512 -5.85 -31.34 11.10
C ASN A 512 -5.79 -32.87 11.02
N ARG A 513 -4.93 -33.51 11.82
CA ARG A 513 -4.85 -34.99 11.91
C ARG A 513 -6.16 -35.63 12.39
N LYS A 514 -6.86 -34.97 13.30
CA LYS A 514 -8.12 -35.46 13.88
C LYS A 514 -9.33 -35.19 12.96
N GLY A 515 -9.19 -34.31 11.97
CA GLY A 515 -10.33 -33.76 11.23
C GLY A 515 -11.22 -32.88 12.12
N ALA A 516 -10.66 -32.29 13.18
CA ALA A 516 -11.39 -31.44 14.12
C ALA A 516 -11.52 -30.02 13.56
N THR A 517 -12.74 -29.49 13.56
CA THR A 517 -13.00 -28.08 13.26
C THR A 517 -12.47 -27.19 14.39
N ILE A 518 -11.83 -26.07 14.03
CA ILE A 518 -11.36 -25.07 14.99
C ILE A 518 -12.17 -23.79 14.82
N ARG A 519 -12.52 -23.18 15.96
CA ARG A 519 -13.00 -21.81 16.05
C ARG A 519 -11.98 -20.94 16.78
N LEU A 520 -11.67 -19.78 16.21
CA LEU A 520 -10.76 -18.83 16.85
C LEU A 520 -11.52 -17.88 17.79
N ARG A 521 -10.85 -17.45 18.86
CA ARG A 521 -11.41 -16.49 19.82
C ARG A 521 -10.36 -15.46 20.25
N GLY A 522 -10.64 -14.19 19.98
CA GLY A 522 -9.96 -13.08 20.66
C GLY A 522 -10.62 -12.81 22.02
N GLY A 523 -10.96 -11.56 22.29
CA GLY A 523 -11.75 -11.19 23.49
C GLY A 523 -13.24 -11.55 23.44
N GLY A 524 -13.69 -12.31 22.44
CA GLY A 524 -15.07 -12.80 22.34
C GLY A 524 -16.13 -11.77 21.92
N THR A 525 -15.74 -10.53 21.62
CA THR A 525 -16.66 -9.40 21.39
C THR A 525 -17.50 -9.52 20.12
N LYS A 526 -17.10 -10.40 19.18
CA LYS A 526 -17.75 -10.64 17.89
C LYS A 526 -17.92 -12.13 17.58
N SER A 527 -18.12 -12.93 18.61
CA SER A 527 -18.13 -14.40 18.47
C SER A 527 -19.53 -15.02 18.51
N ALA A 528 -20.58 -14.23 18.78
CA ALA A 528 -21.93 -14.75 19.00
C ALA A 528 -22.54 -15.49 17.79
N TRP A 529 -22.22 -15.04 16.57
CA TRP A 529 -22.74 -15.61 15.32
C TRP A 529 -21.85 -16.69 14.67
N LEU A 530 -20.68 -16.98 15.27
CA LEU A 530 -19.80 -18.01 14.72
C LEU A 530 -20.39 -19.41 15.01
N PRO A 531 -20.31 -20.35 14.05
CA PRO A 531 -20.81 -21.71 14.25
C PRO A 531 -20.07 -22.42 15.40
N PRO A 532 -20.65 -23.48 15.98
CA PRO A 532 -19.94 -24.36 16.89
C PRO A 532 -18.79 -25.05 16.15
N ALA A 533 -17.71 -25.35 16.88
CA ALA A 533 -16.56 -26.10 16.38
C ALA A 533 -16.12 -27.12 17.44
N ASN A 534 -15.34 -28.11 17.03
CA ASN A 534 -14.81 -29.10 17.97
C ASN A 534 -13.85 -28.44 18.97
N TRP A 535 -12.93 -27.61 18.49
CA TRP A 535 -11.96 -26.94 19.37
C TRP A 535 -12.08 -25.43 19.29
N ILE A 536 -11.81 -24.76 20.40
CA ILE A 536 -11.66 -23.31 20.47
C ILE A 536 -10.18 -23.01 20.69
N VAL A 537 -9.60 -22.11 19.89
CA VAL A 537 -8.24 -21.61 20.10
C VAL A 537 -8.31 -20.12 20.38
N SER A 538 -7.84 -19.73 21.57
CA SER A 538 -7.92 -18.37 22.09
C SER A 538 -6.58 -17.66 22.01
N SER A 539 -6.57 -16.40 21.57
CA SER A 539 -5.35 -15.57 21.59
C SER A 539 -5.05 -14.96 22.96
N GLY A 540 -5.83 -15.25 24.00
CA GLY A 540 -5.81 -14.51 25.27
C GLY A 540 -4.47 -14.48 26.03
N ARG A 541 -3.53 -15.40 25.76
CA ARG A 541 -2.17 -15.40 26.33
C ARG A 541 -1.08 -14.86 25.39
N LEU A 542 -1.47 -14.46 24.18
CA LEU A 542 -0.62 -13.80 23.20
C LEU A 542 -0.89 -12.29 23.28
N ASN A 543 -0.44 -11.61 24.32
CA ASN A 543 -0.89 -10.26 24.66
C ASN A 543 0.24 -9.24 24.95
N CYS A 544 1.44 -9.42 24.41
CA CYS A 544 2.54 -8.45 24.57
C CYS A 544 2.83 -7.62 23.31
N ILE A 545 3.51 -6.48 23.51
CA ILE A 545 4.21 -5.75 22.44
C ILE A 545 5.51 -6.49 22.15
N CYS A 546 5.69 -6.92 20.90
CA CYS A 546 6.90 -7.61 20.43
C CYS A 546 7.99 -6.64 19.98
N ALA A 547 7.60 -5.50 19.40
CA ALA A 547 8.52 -4.44 18.97
C ALA A 547 7.78 -3.10 18.90
N TYR A 548 8.46 -2.00 19.23
CA TYR A 548 7.92 -0.65 19.09
C TYR A 548 9.03 0.29 18.61
N ALA A 549 8.80 0.92 17.46
CA ALA A 549 9.75 1.84 16.83
C ALA A 549 9.01 3.12 16.41
N PRO A 550 8.88 4.11 17.32
CA PRO A 550 8.15 5.34 17.03
C PRO A 550 8.80 6.18 15.90
N GLN A 551 10.13 6.18 15.80
CA GLN A 551 10.86 6.85 14.70
C GLN A 551 10.54 6.21 13.33
N ASP A 552 10.29 4.91 13.35
CA ASP A 552 9.90 4.11 12.19
C ASP A 552 8.37 3.95 12.06
N LEU A 553 7.59 4.63 12.91
CA LEU A 553 6.13 4.72 12.86
C LEU A 553 5.42 3.35 12.83
N TYR A 554 5.93 2.37 13.56
CA TYR A 554 5.23 1.08 13.74
C TYR A 554 5.30 0.51 15.15
N VAL A 555 4.35 -0.38 15.44
CA VAL A 555 4.33 -1.28 16.60
C VAL A 555 3.97 -2.69 16.15
N THR A 556 4.68 -3.70 16.64
CA THR A 556 4.34 -5.11 16.48
C THR A 556 3.81 -5.64 17.81
N THR A 557 2.62 -6.22 17.79
CA THR A 557 1.95 -6.75 18.98
C THR A 557 1.35 -8.11 18.71
N GLN A 558 1.22 -8.90 19.77
CA GLN A 558 0.52 -10.17 19.70
C GLN A 558 -1.00 -9.99 19.60
N ALA A 559 -1.66 -10.92 18.91
CA ALA A 559 -3.06 -10.82 18.49
C ALA A 559 -4.09 -10.77 19.64
N GLY A 560 -3.72 -11.20 20.83
CA GLY A 560 -4.53 -11.14 22.05
C GLY A 560 -4.41 -9.84 22.84
N MET A 561 -3.45 -8.96 22.54
CA MET A 561 -3.37 -7.66 23.20
C MET A 561 -4.66 -6.87 22.91
N SER A 562 -5.26 -6.27 23.93
CA SER A 562 -6.42 -5.41 23.71
C SER A 562 -5.98 -4.06 23.11
N LEU A 563 -6.87 -3.43 22.35
CA LEU A 563 -6.62 -2.07 21.85
C LEU A 563 -6.42 -1.09 23.01
N ALA A 564 -7.14 -1.26 24.12
CA ALA A 564 -7.02 -0.39 25.29
C ALA A 564 -5.64 -0.48 25.94
N GLU A 565 -5.12 -1.70 26.15
CA GLU A 565 -3.77 -1.91 26.67
C GLU A 565 -2.71 -1.37 25.70
N LEU A 566 -2.85 -1.62 24.39
CA LEU A 566 -1.91 -1.10 23.39
C LEU A 566 -1.88 0.43 23.42
N GLN A 567 -3.06 1.07 23.48
CA GLN A 567 -3.15 2.52 23.56
C GLN A 567 -2.51 3.09 24.83
N ALA A 568 -2.64 2.41 25.97
CA ALA A 568 -2.04 2.85 27.23
C ALA A 568 -0.51 2.89 27.18
N GLU A 569 0.13 2.03 26.39
CA GLU A 569 1.59 2.00 26.18
C GLU A 569 2.07 3.07 25.18
N LEU A 570 1.27 3.36 24.15
CA LEU A 570 1.67 4.26 23.06
C LEU A 570 1.47 5.74 23.40
N ILE A 571 0.34 6.08 24.02
CA ILE A 571 -0.07 7.47 24.29
C ILE A 571 0.97 8.27 25.09
N PRO A 572 1.62 7.72 26.15
CA PRO A 572 2.65 8.45 26.89
C PRO A 572 3.83 8.93 26.05
N ASN A 573 4.08 8.28 24.91
CA ASN A 573 5.13 8.64 23.96
C ASN A 573 4.61 9.54 22.81
N GLY A 574 3.40 10.09 22.93
CA GLY A 574 2.80 10.95 21.91
C GLY A 574 2.30 10.20 20.68
N MET A 575 2.21 8.87 20.72
CA MET A 575 1.86 8.02 19.58
C MET A 575 0.58 7.23 19.83
N TRP A 576 -0.07 6.78 18.77
CA TRP A 576 -1.22 5.88 18.86
C TRP A 576 -1.43 5.09 17.57
N VAL A 577 -2.26 4.05 17.65
CA VAL A 577 -2.85 3.40 16.47
C VAL A 577 -4.24 4.01 16.28
N PRO A 578 -4.55 4.65 15.13
CA PRO A 578 -5.81 5.34 14.94
C PRO A 578 -6.97 4.35 14.71
N LEU A 579 -7.37 3.68 15.79
CA LEU A 579 -8.45 2.72 15.89
C LEU A 579 -9.26 2.99 17.14
N VAL A 580 -10.55 2.68 17.07
CA VAL A 580 -11.46 2.83 18.21
C VAL A 580 -12.36 1.59 18.28
N SER A 581 -12.61 1.10 19.49
CA SER A 581 -13.49 -0.05 19.75
C SER A 581 -14.51 0.27 20.84
N PRO A 582 -15.79 -0.13 20.66
CA PRO A 582 -16.77 -0.03 21.72
C PRO A 582 -16.52 -1.04 22.84
N TRP A 583 -15.88 -2.17 22.58
CA TRP A 583 -15.62 -3.15 23.64
C TRP A 583 -14.17 -3.02 24.14
N GLU A 584 -14.01 -2.89 25.46
CA GLU A 584 -12.71 -2.83 26.12
C GLU A 584 -11.86 -4.08 25.83
N LYS A 585 -12.51 -5.25 25.79
CA LYS A 585 -11.88 -6.54 25.49
C LYS A 585 -11.59 -6.76 24.00
N SER A 586 -11.74 -5.77 23.13
CA SER A 586 -11.42 -5.98 21.71
C SER A 586 -9.92 -6.13 21.53
N THR A 587 -9.52 -7.34 21.13
CA THR A 587 -8.13 -7.65 20.83
C THR A 587 -7.75 -7.25 19.41
N ILE A 588 -6.48 -6.98 19.17
CA ILE A 588 -5.96 -6.63 17.84
C ILE A 588 -6.30 -7.71 16.81
N GLY A 589 -6.08 -8.99 17.13
CA GLY A 589 -6.43 -10.12 16.26
C GLY A 589 -7.92 -10.22 15.96
N GLY A 590 -8.79 -9.91 16.93
CA GLY A 590 -10.24 -9.89 16.74
C GLY A 590 -10.69 -8.73 15.85
N MET A 591 -10.08 -7.56 15.99
CA MET A 591 -10.35 -6.40 15.14
C MET A 591 -9.91 -6.66 13.69
N LEU A 592 -8.70 -7.21 13.50
CA LEU A 592 -8.17 -7.61 12.18
C LEU A 592 -9.06 -8.64 11.50
N SER A 593 -9.34 -9.75 12.20
CA SER A 593 -10.14 -10.85 11.65
C SER A 593 -11.56 -10.42 11.27
N THR A 594 -12.07 -9.32 11.83
CA THR A 594 -13.42 -8.81 11.56
C THR A 594 -13.43 -7.52 10.75
N ASN A 595 -12.26 -7.05 10.29
CA ASN A 595 -12.05 -5.77 9.61
C ASN A 595 -12.85 -4.61 10.24
N PHE A 596 -12.76 -4.49 11.57
CA PHE A 596 -13.63 -3.57 12.30
C PHE A 596 -13.13 -2.12 12.26
N ASN A 597 -13.84 -1.28 11.50
CA ASN A 597 -13.49 0.12 11.29
C ASN A 597 -14.50 1.10 11.92
N ALA A 598 -13.99 2.00 12.76
CA ALA A 598 -14.71 3.14 13.33
C ALA A 598 -14.79 4.32 12.33
N PRO A 599 -15.59 5.38 12.60
CA PRO A 599 -15.65 6.59 11.76
C PRO A 599 -14.29 7.22 11.48
N LEU A 600 -13.35 7.07 12.42
CA LEU A 600 -11.96 7.51 12.34
C LEU A 600 -11.24 7.15 11.03
N ARG A 601 -11.68 6.07 10.36
CA ARG A 601 -11.15 5.66 9.06
C ARG A 601 -11.20 6.74 7.98
N MET A 602 -12.10 7.72 8.14
CA MET A 602 -12.25 8.85 7.22
C MET A 602 -10.95 9.67 7.12
N ARG A 603 -10.17 9.73 8.21
CA ARG A 603 -8.91 10.48 8.28
C ARG A 603 -7.66 9.62 8.08
N TYR A 604 -7.64 8.41 8.65
CA TYR A 604 -6.43 7.56 8.71
C TYR A 604 -6.51 6.27 7.90
N GLY A 605 -7.62 6.00 7.22
CA GLY A 605 -7.85 4.72 6.56
C GLY A 605 -8.35 3.62 7.51
N GLY A 606 -8.66 2.46 6.94
CA GLY A 606 -9.13 1.30 7.71
C GLY A 606 -7.98 0.43 8.24
N LEU A 607 -8.29 -0.66 8.92
CA LEU A 607 -7.30 -1.68 9.32
C LEU A 607 -6.45 -2.14 8.13
N ARG A 608 -7.05 -2.29 6.94
CA ARG A 608 -6.30 -2.59 5.71
C ARG A 608 -5.23 -1.57 5.37
N ASP A 609 -5.38 -0.31 5.76
CA ASP A 609 -4.39 0.74 5.49
C ASP A 609 -3.31 0.82 6.59
N LEU A 610 -3.61 0.31 7.79
CA LEU A 610 -2.76 0.41 8.97
C LEU A 610 -1.87 -0.83 9.19
N VAL A 611 -2.21 -1.98 8.61
CA VAL A 611 -1.43 -3.22 8.75
C VAL A 611 -0.26 -3.24 7.78
N LEU A 612 0.95 -3.40 8.33
CA LEU A 612 2.21 -3.54 7.58
C LEU A 612 2.67 -5.00 7.48
N ALA A 613 2.39 -5.80 8.51
CA ALA A 613 2.73 -7.22 8.53
C ALA A 613 1.80 -8.04 9.44
N VAL A 614 1.68 -9.34 9.16
CA VAL A 614 0.92 -10.32 9.95
C VAL A 614 1.74 -11.60 10.08
N THR A 615 1.84 -12.14 11.30
CA THR A 615 2.30 -13.51 11.53
C THR A 615 1.08 -14.39 11.81
N ALA A 616 0.96 -15.51 11.11
CA ALA A 616 -0.16 -16.43 11.28
C ALA A 616 0.25 -17.90 11.19
N VAL A 617 -0.53 -18.76 11.85
CA VAL A 617 -0.47 -20.21 11.70
C VAL A 617 -1.60 -20.66 10.76
N LEU A 618 -1.22 -21.27 9.64
CA LEU A 618 -2.15 -21.81 8.65
C LEU A 618 -2.82 -23.10 9.15
N PRO A 619 -3.96 -23.52 8.56
CA PRO A 619 -4.68 -24.75 8.94
C PRO A 619 -3.83 -26.03 8.96
N ASP A 620 -2.80 -26.11 8.12
CA ASP A 620 -1.85 -27.23 8.07
C ASP A 620 -0.71 -27.14 9.11
N GLY A 621 -0.68 -26.07 9.91
CA GLY A 621 0.32 -25.81 10.93
C GLY A 621 1.61 -25.17 10.42
N ARG A 622 1.65 -24.63 9.19
CA ARG A 622 2.74 -23.74 8.77
C ARG A 622 2.63 -22.41 9.50
N LEU A 623 3.74 -21.96 10.08
CA LEU A 623 3.90 -20.59 10.58
C LEU A 623 4.43 -19.72 9.44
N VAL A 624 3.74 -18.63 9.13
CA VAL A 624 4.08 -17.70 8.05
C VAL A 624 4.06 -16.26 8.54
N LYS A 625 5.08 -15.48 8.17
CA LYS A 625 5.10 -14.02 8.31
C LYS A 625 4.91 -13.37 6.93
N MET A 626 3.94 -12.48 6.84
CA MET A 626 3.54 -11.80 5.61
C MET A 626 3.71 -10.29 5.81
N GLY A 627 4.39 -9.61 4.88
CA GLY A 627 4.72 -8.18 5.00
C GLY A 627 5.97 -7.89 5.85
N ARG A 628 6.28 -6.60 6.04
CA ARG A 628 7.46 -6.10 6.77
C ARG A 628 7.15 -4.79 7.51
N PRO A 629 7.92 -4.45 8.56
CA PRO A 629 7.70 -3.23 9.36
C PRO A 629 8.21 -1.97 8.66
N VAL A 630 7.91 -1.80 7.37
CA VAL A 630 8.28 -0.66 6.55
C VAL A 630 7.06 -0.20 5.74
N VAL A 631 6.98 1.10 5.46
CA VAL A 631 5.83 1.69 4.74
C VAL A 631 5.77 1.19 3.29
N LYS A 632 6.93 1.13 2.63
CA LYS A 632 7.08 0.64 1.27
C LYS A 632 7.61 -0.80 1.27
N ASN A 633 6.76 -1.72 0.85
CA ASN A 633 7.12 -3.10 0.60
C ASN A 633 6.19 -3.67 -0.48
N VAL A 634 6.76 -3.99 -1.64
CA VAL A 634 6.03 -4.61 -2.76
C VAL A 634 6.63 -5.96 -3.15
N ALA A 635 7.35 -6.60 -2.23
CA ALA A 635 8.00 -7.89 -2.48
C ALA A 635 6.98 -9.04 -2.38
N GLY A 636 6.59 -9.59 -3.53
CA GLY A 636 5.64 -10.70 -3.61
C GLY A 636 4.20 -10.29 -3.31
N TYR A 637 3.36 -11.27 -3.01
CA TYR A 637 1.92 -11.03 -2.80
C TYR A 637 1.63 -10.43 -1.43
N ASP A 638 0.72 -9.46 -1.37
CA ASP A 638 0.24 -8.88 -0.11
C ASP A 638 -0.77 -9.79 0.59
N LEU A 639 -0.29 -10.95 1.06
CA LEU A 639 -1.10 -11.94 1.77
C LEU A 639 -1.64 -11.40 3.10
N SER A 640 -1.05 -10.33 3.65
CA SER A 640 -1.52 -9.72 4.90
C SER A 640 -2.97 -9.26 4.80
N LYS A 641 -3.38 -8.74 3.62
CA LYS A 641 -4.74 -8.27 3.38
C LYS A 641 -5.78 -9.38 3.40
N LEU A 642 -5.42 -10.59 2.97
CA LEU A 642 -6.35 -11.73 3.02
C LEU A 642 -6.81 -12.06 4.44
N PHE A 643 -5.97 -11.83 5.45
CA PHE A 643 -6.30 -12.09 6.86
C PHE A 643 -7.23 -11.03 7.47
N ILE A 644 -7.35 -9.87 6.84
CA ILE A 644 -8.19 -8.76 7.31
C ILE A 644 -9.63 -9.03 6.87
N GLY A 645 -10.52 -9.22 7.84
CA GLY A 645 -11.91 -9.62 7.57
C GLY A 645 -12.10 -11.09 7.23
N ALA A 646 -11.06 -11.93 7.34
CA ALA A 646 -11.14 -13.37 7.03
C ALA A 646 -11.96 -14.19 8.04
N HIS A 647 -12.32 -13.59 9.18
CA HIS A 647 -12.97 -14.26 10.31
C HIS A 647 -12.22 -15.51 10.81
N GLY A 648 -10.88 -15.56 10.61
CA GLY A 648 -10.05 -16.69 11.03
C GLY A 648 -10.09 -17.92 10.11
N THR A 649 -10.78 -17.84 8.97
CA THR A 649 -10.96 -18.98 8.05
C THR A 649 -9.67 -19.40 7.33
N LEU A 650 -8.70 -18.49 7.19
CA LEU A 650 -7.41 -18.74 6.54
C LEU A 650 -6.28 -19.14 7.51
N GLY A 651 -6.51 -19.02 8.82
CA GLY A 651 -5.51 -19.31 9.84
C GLY A 651 -5.64 -18.45 11.09
N PHE A 652 -4.81 -18.73 12.08
CA PHE A 652 -4.76 -18.03 13.36
C PHE A 652 -3.68 -16.95 13.33
N VAL A 653 -4.09 -15.68 13.33
CA VAL A 653 -3.17 -14.55 13.49
C VAL A 653 -2.60 -14.55 14.90
N THR A 654 -1.27 -14.61 15.02
CA THR A 654 -0.56 -14.59 16.30
C THR A 654 0.04 -13.23 16.60
N GLU A 655 0.48 -12.50 15.58
CA GLU A 655 1.10 -11.17 15.69
C GLU A 655 0.65 -10.27 14.55
N ALA A 656 0.62 -8.96 14.80
CA ALA A 656 0.37 -7.94 13.80
C ALA A 656 1.30 -6.74 13.99
N THR A 657 1.85 -6.24 12.88
CA THR A 657 2.56 -4.97 12.82
C THR A 657 1.63 -3.89 12.29
N LEU A 658 1.42 -2.85 13.09
CA LEU A 658 0.51 -1.73 12.81
C LEU A 658 1.31 -0.45 12.66
N LYS A 659 0.92 0.39 11.70
CA LYS A 659 1.36 1.78 11.61
C LYS A 659 0.90 2.54 12.86
N VAL A 660 1.82 3.23 13.51
CA VAL A 660 1.49 4.24 14.53
C VAL A 660 1.60 5.63 13.92
N VAL A 661 0.81 6.56 14.44
CA VAL A 661 0.85 7.97 14.05
C VAL A 661 0.98 8.84 15.30
N PRO A 662 1.49 10.07 15.17
CA PRO A 662 1.45 11.03 16.27
C PRO A 662 0.01 11.30 16.72
N LEU A 663 -0.18 11.56 18.01
CA LEU A 663 -1.46 12.03 18.54
C LEU A 663 -1.84 13.35 17.87
N PRO A 664 -3.12 13.55 17.52
CA PRO A 664 -3.57 14.83 16.99
C PRO A 664 -3.34 15.93 18.05
N ARG A 665 -2.70 17.03 17.63
CA ARG A 665 -2.43 18.18 18.51
C ARG A 665 -3.71 18.93 18.90
N CYS A 666 -4.72 18.85 18.06
CA CYS A 666 -6.05 19.42 18.30
C CYS A 666 -7.13 18.47 17.80
N ARG A 667 -8.24 18.41 18.54
CA ARG A 667 -9.47 17.71 18.17
C ARG A 667 -10.64 18.57 18.61
N LYS A 668 -11.58 18.83 17.70
CA LYS A 668 -12.81 19.58 17.98
C LYS A 668 -13.98 18.96 17.24
N SER A 669 -15.16 19.04 17.84
CA SER A 669 -16.40 18.51 17.30
C SER A 669 -17.49 19.58 17.22
N LEU A 670 -18.32 19.48 16.19
CA LEU A 670 -19.55 20.26 16.01
C LEU A 670 -20.75 19.34 16.03
N LEU A 671 -21.75 19.66 16.85
CA LEU A 671 -23.07 19.07 16.74
C LEU A 671 -24.04 20.06 16.10
N ILE A 672 -24.78 19.58 15.11
CA ILE A 672 -25.65 20.37 14.25
C ILE A 672 -27.06 19.79 14.37
N PRO A 673 -28.01 20.46 15.05
CA PRO A 673 -29.42 20.06 15.05
C PRO A 673 -29.99 20.07 13.63
N LEU A 674 -30.92 19.17 13.34
CA LEU A 674 -31.53 19.00 12.02
C LEU A 674 -33.01 18.62 12.14
N ASP A 675 -33.83 19.20 11.26
CA ASP A 675 -35.28 18.98 11.24
C ASP A 675 -35.67 17.60 10.66
N ASP A 676 -34.88 17.08 9.73
CA ASP A 676 -35.14 15.79 9.09
C ASP A 676 -33.85 15.08 8.62
N LEU A 677 -33.99 13.77 8.39
CA LEU A 677 -32.89 12.90 7.97
C LEU A 677 -32.33 13.27 6.59
N ARG A 678 -33.20 13.68 5.66
CA ARG A 678 -32.81 13.95 4.26
C ARG A 678 -31.95 15.20 4.17
N GLY A 679 -32.35 16.29 4.82
CA GLY A 679 -31.55 17.50 4.94
C GLY A 679 -30.21 17.23 5.61
N GLY A 680 -30.18 16.35 6.62
CA GLY A 680 -28.95 15.88 7.24
C GLY A 680 -28.00 15.16 6.27
N ILE A 681 -28.53 14.28 5.42
CA ILE A 681 -27.76 13.59 4.38
C ILE A 681 -27.22 14.59 3.35
N GLU A 682 -28.04 15.52 2.88
CA GLU A 682 -27.65 16.54 1.89
C GLU A 682 -26.54 17.46 2.43
N ILE A 683 -26.65 17.91 3.68
CA ILE A 683 -25.61 18.69 4.36
C ILE A 683 -24.34 17.85 4.50
N GLY A 684 -24.45 16.62 5.01
CA GLY A 684 -23.27 15.78 5.22
C GLY A 684 -22.54 15.44 3.93
N GLN A 685 -23.24 15.15 2.82
CA GLN A 685 -22.63 14.97 1.51
C GLN A 685 -21.86 16.21 1.05
N ARG A 686 -22.41 17.41 1.31
CA ARG A 686 -21.70 18.66 1.01
C ARG A 686 -20.44 18.81 1.85
N LEU A 687 -20.48 18.47 3.13
CA LEU A 687 -19.31 18.53 4.02
C LEU A 687 -18.23 17.50 3.61
N VAL A 688 -18.63 16.28 3.23
CA VAL A 688 -17.72 15.24 2.74
C VAL A 688 -17.01 15.65 1.46
N ALA A 689 -17.64 16.39 0.55
CA ALA A 689 -16.94 16.88 -0.66
C ALA A 689 -15.74 17.79 -0.33
N ASP A 690 -15.76 18.41 0.86
CA ASP A 690 -15.00 19.60 1.18
C ASP A 690 -14.13 19.43 2.44
N CYS A 691 -14.11 18.27 3.10
CA CYS A 691 -13.31 18.03 4.30
C CYS A 691 -11.88 17.58 3.98
N LEU A 692 -10.90 18.02 4.77
CA LEU A 692 -9.50 17.60 4.68
C LEU A 692 -9.06 16.81 5.92
N VAL A 693 -9.41 17.27 7.11
CA VAL A 693 -8.97 16.72 8.41
C VAL A 693 -10.11 16.13 9.25
N ALA A 694 -11.29 15.93 8.66
CA ALA A 694 -12.41 15.27 9.31
C ALA A 694 -12.08 13.82 9.66
N SER A 695 -12.28 13.46 10.93
CA SER A 695 -12.12 12.10 11.44
C SER A 695 -13.45 11.42 11.78
N GLY A 696 -14.58 12.13 11.67
CA GLY A 696 -15.88 11.48 11.74
C GLY A 696 -17.03 12.39 11.33
N LEU A 697 -18.01 11.77 10.68
CA LEU A 697 -19.26 12.42 10.29
C LEU A 697 -20.44 11.45 10.49
N LEU A 698 -21.27 11.74 11.48
CA LEU A 698 -22.36 10.87 11.92
C LEU A 698 -23.68 11.61 11.96
N LEU A 699 -24.70 11.02 11.34
CA LEU A 699 -26.07 11.48 11.44
C LEU A 699 -26.84 10.54 12.37
N ILE A 700 -27.40 11.08 13.44
CA ILE A 700 -28.07 10.34 14.53
C ILE A 700 -29.46 10.92 14.79
N SER A 701 -30.40 10.11 15.26
CA SER A 701 -31.71 10.57 15.72
C SER A 701 -31.74 10.91 17.22
N ASN A 702 -32.61 11.85 17.61
CA ASN A 702 -32.74 12.43 18.96
C ASN A 702 -33.09 11.41 20.06
N SER A 703 -33.64 10.24 19.74
CA SER A 703 -33.97 9.21 20.75
C SER A 703 -32.73 8.47 21.29
N GLN A 704 -31.51 8.78 20.83
CA GLN A 704 -30.33 7.90 20.94
C GLN A 704 -29.07 8.59 21.46
N TYR A 705 -29.20 9.48 22.45
CA TYR A 705 -28.02 10.07 23.10
C TYR A 705 -27.32 9.09 24.05
N PRO A 706 -25.99 8.94 23.95
CA PRO A 706 -25.20 8.53 25.10
C PRO A 706 -25.40 9.57 26.21
N GLN A 707 -25.62 9.13 27.46
CA GLN A 707 -25.74 10.01 28.62
C GLN A 707 -24.43 10.79 28.84
N CYS A 708 -24.30 11.94 28.17
CA CYS A 708 -23.21 12.88 28.35
C CYS A 708 -23.79 14.20 28.83
N GLN A 709 -23.27 14.70 29.96
CA GLN A 709 -23.70 15.97 30.58
C GLN A 709 -23.61 17.17 29.62
N GLU A 710 -22.62 17.21 28.71
CA GLU A 710 -22.51 18.30 27.73
C GLU A 710 -23.64 18.26 26.68
N LEU A 711 -24.17 17.07 26.37
CA LEU A 711 -25.25 16.86 25.41
C LEU A 711 -26.66 16.94 26.04
N GLU A 712 -26.79 16.87 27.36
CA GLU A 712 -28.09 16.96 28.05
C GLU A 712 -28.76 18.32 27.87
N THR A 713 -27.97 19.39 27.69
CA THR A 713 -28.47 20.76 27.50
C THR A 713 -29.13 21.01 26.14
N ILE A 714 -28.89 20.11 25.19
CA ILE A 714 -29.35 20.21 23.80
C ILE A 714 -30.27 19.06 23.38
N ALA A 715 -30.42 18.07 24.25
CA ALA A 715 -31.35 16.95 24.05
C ALA A 715 -32.79 17.47 23.88
N GLY A 716 -33.48 17.04 22.81
CA GLY A 716 -34.85 17.46 22.53
C GLY A 716 -35.02 18.72 21.67
N ILE A 717 -33.94 19.41 21.27
CA ILE A 717 -34.04 20.62 20.45
C ILE A 717 -34.46 20.32 19.00
N ALA A 718 -33.96 19.22 18.45
CA ALA A 718 -34.22 18.77 17.08
C ALA A 718 -34.39 17.24 17.02
N PRO A 719 -35.10 16.70 16.01
CA PRO A 719 -35.30 15.26 15.83
C PRO A 719 -34.05 14.51 15.32
N TYR A 720 -33.11 15.20 14.66
CA TYR A 720 -31.85 14.62 14.17
C TYR A 720 -30.65 15.53 14.49
N TYR A 721 -29.46 14.94 14.52
CA TYR A 721 -28.20 15.67 14.71
C TYR A 721 -27.11 15.14 13.79
N LEU A 722 -26.37 16.06 13.18
CA LEU A 722 -25.13 15.77 12.46
C LEU A 722 -23.95 16.14 13.34
N LEU A 723 -23.11 15.15 13.63
CA LEU A 723 -21.88 15.30 14.38
C LEU A 723 -20.69 15.27 13.44
N TYR A 724 -19.86 16.31 13.49
CA TYR A 724 -18.66 16.46 12.68
C TYR A 724 -17.45 16.62 13.59
N THR A 725 -16.46 15.74 13.48
CA THR A 725 -15.19 15.85 14.22
C THR A 725 -14.03 16.09 13.26
N ALA A 726 -13.22 17.09 13.55
CA ALA A 726 -11.94 17.36 12.89
C ALA A 726 -10.79 17.17 13.86
N GLU A 727 -9.68 16.60 13.39
CA GLU A 727 -8.47 16.45 14.22
C GLU A 727 -7.18 16.49 13.40
N GLY A 728 -6.13 17.03 14.01
CA GLY A 728 -4.84 17.27 13.36
C GLY A 728 -4.12 18.44 14.01
N LEU A 729 -3.56 19.33 13.18
CA LEU A 729 -2.97 20.58 13.64
C LEU A 729 -4.06 21.59 14.04
N PRO A 730 -3.83 22.43 15.06
CA PRO A 730 -4.82 23.41 15.52
C PRO A 730 -5.37 24.29 14.38
N GLU A 731 -4.49 24.81 13.53
CA GLU A 731 -4.85 25.71 12.44
C GLU A 731 -5.68 25.02 11.36
N ASP A 732 -5.38 23.75 11.06
CA ASP A 732 -6.18 22.94 10.13
C ASP A 732 -7.58 22.67 10.69
N VAL A 733 -7.67 22.32 11.98
CA VAL A 733 -8.94 22.06 12.67
C VAL A 733 -9.81 23.32 12.69
N ASP A 734 -9.24 24.45 13.07
CA ASP A 734 -9.98 25.72 13.16
C ASP A 734 -10.46 26.19 11.78
N THR A 735 -9.60 26.10 10.76
CA THR A 735 -9.97 26.44 9.37
C THR A 735 -11.09 25.54 8.86
N GLU A 736 -10.99 24.24 9.12
CA GLU A 736 -12.01 23.28 8.70
C GLU A 736 -13.37 23.55 9.35
N LEU A 737 -13.40 23.76 10.67
CA LEU A 737 -14.66 24.04 11.37
C LEU A 737 -15.25 25.40 10.97
N ALA A 738 -14.43 26.40 10.64
CA ALA A 738 -14.90 27.65 10.06
C ALA A 738 -15.54 27.43 8.68
N GLN A 739 -14.93 26.59 7.83
CA GLN A 739 -15.48 26.20 6.53
C GLN A 739 -16.80 25.44 6.68
N VAL A 740 -16.90 24.50 7.64
CA VAL A 740 -18.14 23.79 7.96
C VAL A 740 -19.25 24.78 8.32
N ARG A 741 -19.02 25.69 9.27
CA ARG A 741 -20.01 26.70 9.68
C ARG A 741 -20.47 27.58 8.51
N LYS A 742 -19.56 27.97 7.62
CA LYS A 742 -19.89 28.73 6.40
C LYS A 742 -20.82 27.94 5.46
N HIS A 743 -20.65 26.63 5.35
CA HIS A 743 -21.57 25.80 4.58
C HIS A 743 -22.94 25.69 5.24
N LEU A 744 -22.99 25.52 6.56
CA LEU A 744 -24.25 25.43 7.31
C LEU A 744 -25.13 26.68 7.14
N GLN A 745 -24.53 27.87 7.10
CA GLN A 745 -25.24 29.12 6.80
C GLN A 745 -26.01 29.07 5.47
N LYS A 746 -25.47 28.39 4.45
CA LYS A 746 -26.14 28.25 3.14
C LYS A 746 -27.37 27.35 3.20
N PHE A 747 -27.39 26.40 4.14
CA PHE A 747 -28.53 25.53 4.41
C PHE A 747 -29.53 26.14 5.39
N ARG A 748 -29.36 27.42 5.77
CA ARG A 748 -30.13 28.09 6.83
C ARG A 748 -30.04 27.39 8.19
N GLN A 749 -28.97 26.61 8.39
CA GLN A 749 -28.66 25.95 9.64
C GLN A 749 -27.64 26.79 10.41
N SER A 750 -28.11 27.63 11.35
CA SER A 750 -27.23 28.54 12.10
C SER A 750 -26.93 28.09 13.53
N ALA A 751 -27.74 27.18 14.08
CA ALA A 751 -27.47 26.60 15.39
C ALA A 751 -26.45 25.46 15.24
N CYS A 752 -25.30 25.60 15.88
CA CYS A 752 -24.32 24.54 16.07
C CYS A 752 -23.73 24.67 17.48
N VAL A 753 -23.35 23.55 18.08
CA VAL A 753 -22.71 23.52 19.41
C VAL A 753 -21.33 22.91 19.28
N ASP A 754 -20.35 23.59 19.86
CA ASP A 754 -18.95 23.20 19.89
C ASP A 754 -18.68 22.27 21.09
N PHE A 755 -17.87 21.24 20.86
CA PHE A 755 -17.40 20.31 21.89
C PHE A 755 -15.91 20.01 21.68
N GLU A 756 -15.17 19.97 22.78
CA GLU A 756 -13.74 19.60 22.76
C GLU A 756 -13.50 18.24 23.40
N SER A 757 -14.36 17.81 24.33
CA SER A 757 -14.17 16.59 25.12
C SER A 757 -14.65 15.31 24.42
N ILE A 758 -15.48 15.43 23.38
CA ILE A 758 -16.16 14.28 22.76
C ILE A 758 -16.05 14.30 21.24
N SER A 759 -15.63 13.15 20.68
CA SER A 759 -15.54 12.88 19.25
C SER A 759 -16.71 12.07 18.70
N ALA A 760 -16.88 12.12 17.38
CA ALA A 760 -17.76 11.23 16.64
C ALA A 760 -17.45 9.75 16.89
N SER A 761 -16.18 9.37 16.97
CA SER A 761 -15.82 7.99 17.23
C SER A 761 -16.19 7.54 18.66
N GLU A 762 -16.10 8.41 19.66
CA GLU A 762 -16.52 8.12 21.04
C GLU A 762 -18.05 8.02 21.17
N LEU A 763 -18.81 8.93 20.54
CA LEU A 763 -20.27 8.82 20.54
C LEU A 763 -20.74 7.58 19.77
N TRP A 764 -20.09 7.27 18.65
CA TRP A 764 -20.37 6.03 17.91
C TRP A 764 -20.08 4.78 18.76
N THR A 765 -19.01 4.76 19.54
CA THR A 765 -18.75 3.61 20.41
C THR A 765 -19.73 3.51 21.56
N GLY A 766 -20.13 4.63 22.17
CA GLY A 766 -21.21 4.68 23.15
C GLY A 766 -22.51 4.07 22.58
N TRP A 767 -22.90 4.50 21.38
CA TRP A 767 -24.08 3.97 20.68
C TRP A 767 -23.98 2.46 20.40
N MET A 768 -22.84 1.98 19.90
CA MET A 768 -22.63 0.55 19.64
C MET A 768 -22.76 -0.33 20.90
N ARG A 769 -22.58 0.23 22.10
CA ARG A 769 -22.79 -0.48 23.38
C ARG A 769 -24.26 -0.55 23.79
N SER A 770 -25.09 0.38 23.32
CA SER A 770 -26.46 0.62 23.80
C SER A 770 -27.55 0.29 22.78
N VAL A 771 -27.26 -0.49 21.73
CA VAL A 771 -28.17 -0.69 20.59
C VAL A 771 -29.55 -1.19 21.05
N HIS A 772 -30.60 -0.43 20.69
CA HIS A 772 -32.02 -0.77 20.83
C HIS A 772 -32.69 -0.96 19.45
N GLU A 773 -33.78 -1.72 19.36
CA GLU A 773 -34.43 -2.12 18.09
C GLU A 773 -34.86 -0.93 17.17
N ASP A 774 -35.13 0.25 17.72
CA ASP A 774 -35.56 1.45 16.96
C ASP A 774 -34.41 2.44 16.61
N SER A 775 -33.15 1.97 16.61
CA SER A 775 -31.98 2.85 16.46
C SER A 775 -31.54 3.10 15.01
N THR A 776 -31.25 4.36 14.64
CA THR A 776 -30.71 4.72 13.31
C THR A 776 -29.47 5.61 13.45
N VAL A 777 -28.34 5.11 12.96
CA VAL A 777 -27.09 5.86 12.81
C VAL A 777 -26.59 5.72 11.38
N VAL A 778 -26.39 6.85 10.71
CA VAL A 778 -25.89 6.90 9.34
C VAL A 778 -24.49 7.50 9.34
N ARG A 779 -23.53 6.76 8.75
CA ARG A 779 -22.17 7.27 8.50
C ARG A 779 -22.14 7.88 7.11
N LEU A 780 -21.91 9.19 7.01
CA LEU A 780 -21.96 9.89 5.72
C LEU A 780 -20.60 9.96 5.02
N GLY A 781 -19.49 9.79 5.75
CA GLY A 781 -18.13 9.82 5.21
C GLY A 781 -17.68 8.56 4.46
N LEU A 782 -18.61 7.72 4.01
CA LEU A 782 -18.32 6.48 3.28
C LEU A 782 -19.10 6.50 1.96
N PRO A 783 -18.47 6.08 0.84
CA PRO A 783 -19.18 5.88 -0.41
C PRO A 783 -20.30 4.85 -0.23
N PRO A 784 -21.49 5.06 -0.82
CA PRO A 784 -22.61 4.14 -0.71
C PRO A 784 -22.26 2.78 -1.34
N LYS A 785 -22.77 1.69 -0.75
CA LYS A 785 -22.81 0.38 -1.41
C LYS A 785 -23.86 0.41 -2.52
N ASP A 786 -23.59 -0.31 -3.61
CA ASP A 786 -24.32 -0.28 -4.89
C ASP A 786 -25.85 -0.13 -4.75
#